data_AF-A0A560RPL6-F1
#
_entry.id   AF-A0A560RPL6-F1
#
_cell.length_a   1.000
_cell.length_b   1.000
_cell.length_c   1.000
_cell.angle_alpha   90.00
_cell.angle_beta   90.00
_cell.angle_gamma   90.00
#
_symmetry.space_group_name_H-M   'P 1'
#
loop_
_entity.id
_entity.type
_entity.pdbx_description
1 polymer ?
#
loop_
_entity_poly.entity_id
_entity_poly.type
_entity_poly.pdbx_seq_one_letter_code
_entity_poly.pdbx_strand_id
1 'polypeptide(L)'
;MTHVNTPAIAVIDSRGLGVRGVAYHRRDDSAAETCITQQVHDVAGRAVLSRDPRLFLLHQAGQSAANQINVFSLSGAVLLSENGDAGWRLGLLGEDGQGVEGWDQKLSHSCVRYDGQRRPIAAFECAHDGAEHCIARFSYADVRADETHNRRGQLIRHDDTAGSLRFIEFGLAGTPLEHSRTFVEDPQWSVNWPEAETERDGLLEDEPAITRIHCNAVGEPIRQIDAKGNVQRSILTRAAELKEVRLTLAGQTEEKILVSDIQHNAFGQVERQRAGNGVISCATFRPEDGRLEQLKAYVPGQPALQDLIYDYDPAGNITCLTDSADPVHYHRNQRIEPTHRYRYDSLYRLIKASGRQLRNAPGGPQLPAFQSAPDPGQLENYTRIYTYDKAGNLEVMQHQADNANRTERTAIARLNNRSLPEKTNGELPDENEIAAGYDANGNRNTLQPGQGLLWDLRNQLRQVEQVVREDEPNDIEFYLYDGSGQRLRKIRRAYTGTLTRSHETRYLPGVEIRTCADEILHVITVKAGRGTVQVLHWEKKPASDIPQDQRRYGFTDHLNSSTVEVDEDAKLISWESYYPYGGTCWWAGRNKLEASYKTIRYSGQERDATGLYCYGFRYYIPWCQRWLSADPAGTSDGLNLYAMVHGNPAGHVDIAGLIDDHTVQSRNLRDASSSAFMRDFVSRGLSGLVQMSTIAALNTLPPSRATNAALATTAGLLEGISVGIVGGGLAARFHRNAMVLGAIGGLMIGVLPAALSHDSDSTDESEVELNQTAINRIGAAAGAITREISQQILRGHGANFPWGNVSLGNRMPTFYRTGSVYAVTNALNGAFGRYVPESIRSWLGPLVEGTDGFVGTWLRGNHPETTYATGTSPIQRPPFFDTAFGASGRITSGLFIYGVGTAVEAATASITGLGASERGDSVNMISGAVTGAFTALSGHRALIMETALNGYRGMNPQVADRISPDVQSAVPRSSSSRFVVRRHSAHV
;
A
#
# COMPACT_ATOMS: atom_id res chain seq x y z
N MET A 1 33.61 9.42 8.73
CA MET A 1 32.89 9.73 10.00
C MET A 1 31.47 10.26 9.74
N THR A 2 30.85 9.93 8.59
CA THR A 2 29.65 10.56 8.04
C THR A 2 28.46 10.65 9.00
N HIS A 3 28.14 9.59 9.76
CA HIS A 3 26.96 9.55 10.65
C HIS A 3 27.21 10.02 12.09
N VAL A 4 28.42 10.49 12.43
CA VAL A 4 28.72 10.95 13.79
C VAL A 4 27.97 12.26 14.07
N ASN A 5 27.15 12.28 15.11
CA ASN A 5 26.30 13.42 15.49
C ASN A 5 25.33 13.87 14.37
N THR A 6 24.72 12.93 13.64
CA THR A 6 23.64 13.22 12.67
C THR A 6 22.30 12.56 13.07
N PRO A 7 21.69 12.92 14.22
CA PRO A 7 20.40 12.37 14.64
C PRO A 7 19.24 12.90 13.78
N ALA A 8 18.11 12.19 13.80
CA ALA A 8 16.82 12.75 13.42
C ALA A 8 16.07 13.20 14.68
N ILE A 9 15.63 14.46 14.72
CA ILE A 9 14.97 15.09 15.88
C ILE A 9 13.56 15.51 15.48
N ALA A 10 12.56 15.11 16.27
CA ALA A 10 11.20 15.65 16.19
C ALA A 10 11.04 16.79 17.20
N VAL A 11 10.61 17.96 16.73
CA VAL A 11 10.30 19.13 17.56
C VAL A 11 8.78 19.23 17.67
N ILE A 12 8.27 19.23 18.90
CA ILE A 12 6.84 19.34 19.20
C ILE A 12 6.47 20.71 19.76
N ASP A 13 5.22 21.13 19.57
CA ASP A 13 4.64 22.28 20.25
C ASP A 13 4.06 21.90 21.64
N SER A 14 3.46 22.88 22.33
CA SER A 14 2.84 22.68 23.65
C SER A 14 1.57 21.80 23.63
N ARG A 15 1.08 21.40 22.45
CA ARG A 15 -0.03 20.45 22.26
C ARG A 15 0.47 19.04 21.97
N GLY A 16 1.78 18.85 21.84
CA GLY A 16 2.41 17.58 21.45
C GLY A 16 2.42 17.34 19.94
N LEU A 17 2.07 18.33 19.12
CA LEU A 17 2.05 18.21 17.66
C LEU A 17 3.45 18.46 17.09
N GLY A 18 3.89 17.61 16.16
CA GLY A 18 5.19 17.76 15.50
C GLY A 18 5.19 19.01 14.60
N VAL A 19 5.96 20.03 14.95
CA VAL A 19 6.06 21.28 14.17
C VAL A 19 7.32 21.36 13.31
N ARG A 20 8.37 20.61 13.66
CA ARG A 20 9.56 20.46 12.79
C ARG A 20 10.14 19.05 12.88
N GLY A 21 10.56 18.53 11.73
CA GLY A 21 11.54 17.45 11.64
C GLY A 21 12.91 18.07 11.36
N VAL A 22 13.92 17.77 12.19
CA VAL A 22 15.28 18.25 12.00
C VAL A 22 16.20 17.06 11.77
N ALA A 23 16.75 16.98 10.57
CA ALA A 23 17.81 16.05 10.21
C ALA A 23 19.13 16.80 10.00
N TYR A 24 20.25 16.09 10.04
CA TYR A 24 21.58 16.66 9.83
C TYR A 24 22.25 15.99 8.64
N HIS A 25 22.38 16.73 7.54
CA HIS A 25 23.01 16.27 6.30
C HIS A 25 24.53 16.48 6.34
N ARG A 26 25.28 15.44 6.01
CA ARG A 26 26.72 15.45 5.81
C ARG A 26 27.07 14.48 4.69
N ARG A 27 27.80 14.97 3.69
CA ARG A 27 28.19 14.19 2.49
C ARG A 27 29.51 13.43 2.67
N ASP A 28 30.44 14.02 3.40
CA ASP A 28 31.80 13.51 3.64
C ASP A 28 32.21 13.77 5.10
N ASP A 29 33.44 14.20 5.39
CA ASP A 29 33.88 14.55 6.75
C ASP A 29 33.73 16.06 7.07
N SER A 30 32.90 16.77 6.30
CA SER A 30 32.49 18.17 6.52
C SER A 30 31.62 18.39 7.77
N ALA A 31 31.40 19.67 8.13
CA ALA A 31 30.41 20.03 9.13
C ALA A 31 29.00 19.61 8.68
N ALA A 32 28.17 19.11 9.60
CA ALA A 32 26.81 18.70 9.24
C ALA A 32 25.88 19.92 9.09
N GLU A 33 25.17 19.98 7.98
CA GLU A 33 24.17 21.00 7.70
C GLU A 33 22.80 20.61 8.28
N THR A 34 22.06 21.60 8.80
CA THR A 34 20.72 21.35 9.33
C THR A 34 19.68 21.35 8.21
N CYS A 35 18.90 20.27 8.11
CA CYS A 35 17.76 20.13 7.20
C CYS A 35 16.47 20.16 8.03
N ILE A 36 15.67 21.22 7.89
CA ILE A 36 14.47 21.46 8.71
C ILE A 36 13.21 21.34 7.86
N THR A 37 12.48 20.24 8.00
CA THR A 37 11.10 20.12 7.52
C THR A 37 10.17 20.82 8.52
N GLN A 38 9.22 21.63 8.05
CA GLN A 38 8.26 22.35 8.89
C GLN A 38 6.85 21.81 8.67
N GLN A 39 6.06 21.70 9.75
CA GLN A 39 4.61 21.54 9.71
C GLN A 39 3.94 22.64 10.55
N VAL A 40 2.91 23.27 10.00
CA VAL A 40 2.10 24.27 10.68
C VAL A 40 0.71 23.70 10.90
N HIS A 41 0.21 23.88 12.12
CA HIS A 41 -1.07 23.35 12.57
C HIS A 41 -2.03 24.48 12.93
N ASP A 42 -3.29 24.37 12.53
CA ASP A 42 -4.33 25.31 12.93
C ASP A 42 -4.70 25.17 14.42
N VAL A 43 -5.69 25.96 14.89
CA VAL A 43 -6.16 25.91 16.29
C VAL A 43 -6.73 24.54 16.70
N ALA A 44 -7.31 23.79 15.75
CA ALA A 44 -7.85 22.44 15.95
C ALA A 44 -6.77 21.34 15.90
N GLY A 45 -5.51 21.70 15.63
CA GLY A 45 -4.39 20.76 15.59
C GLY A 45 -4.25 20.01 14.27
N ARG A 46 -4.84 20.52 13.17
CA ARG A 46 -4.77 19.90 11.84
C ARG A 46 -3.62 20.49 11.04
N ALA A 47 -2.88 19.65 10.32
CA ALA A 47 -1.72 20.07 9.53
C ALA A 47 -2.14 20.83 8.26
N VAL A 48 -2.20 22.17 8.38
CA VAL A 48 -2.64 23.09 7.32
C VAL A 48 -1.53 23.45 6.33
N LEU A 49 -0.26 23.28 6.68
CA LEU A 49 0.86 23.60 5.79
C LEU A 49 2.11 22.77 6.11
N SER A 50 2.80 22.28 5.07
CA SER A 50 4.09 21.58 5.18
C SER A 50 5.16 22.17 4.25
N ARG A 51 6.41 22.27 4.73
CA ARG A 51 7.58 22.70 3.94
C ARG A 51 8.74 21.72 4.08
N ASP A 52 9.38 21.40 2.98
CA ASP A 52 10.68 20.72 2.93
C ASP A 52 11.82 21.66 3.39
N PRO A 53 13.05 21.15 3.60
CA PRO A 53 14.18 21.96 4.07
C PRO A 53 14.62 23.10 3.12
N ARG A 54 14.35 23.01 1.82
CA ARG A 54 14.67 24.06 0.84
C ARG A 54 13.62 25.17 0.90
N LEU A 55 12.34 24.83 0.88
CA LEU A 55 11.26 25.81 1.00
C LEU A 55 11.22 26.45 2.39
N PHE A 56 11.63 25.74 3.44
CA PHE A 56 11.81 26.32 4.78
C PHE A 56 12.92 27.40 4.80
N LEU A 57 14.06 27.16 4.16
CA LEU A 57 15.13 28.18 4.05
C LEU A 57 14.68 29.40 3.24
N LEU A 58 13.95 29.19 2.14
CA LEU A 58 13.34 30.28 1.37
C LEU A 58 12.31 31.05 2.20
N HIS A 59 11.56 30.37 3.07
CA HIS A 59 10.63 31.01 3.98
C HIS A 59 11.32 31.90 5.02
N GLN A 60 12.47 31.48 5.56
CA GLN A 60 13.31 32.33 6.41
C GLN A 60 13.86 33.56 5.66
N ALA A 61 14.02 33.48 4.34
CA ALA A 61 14.35 34.60 3.45
C ALA A 61 13.13 35.39 2.93
N GLY A 62 11.95 35.21 3.55
CA GLY A 62 10.74 36.00 3.27
C GLY A 62 9.79 35.45 2.19
N GLN A 63 10.01 34.22 1.69
CA GLN A 63 9.06 33.57 0.78
C GLN A 63 7.87 32.94 1.55
N SER A 64 6.72 32.82 0.89
CA SER A 64 5.52 32.20 1.48
C SER A 64 5.30 30.73 1.05
N ALA A 65 5.91 30.30 -0.05
CA ALA A 65 5.70 29.00 -0.69
C ALA A 65 5.82 27.80 0.27
N ALA A 66 5.06 26.75 -0.03
CA ALA A 66 5.03 25.50 0.73
C ALA A 66 4.78 24.32 -0.22
N ASN A 67 5.19 23.11 0.19
CA ASN A 67 4.97 21.90 -0.62
C ASN A 67 3.49 21.53 -0.62
N GLN A 68 2.83 21.67 0.53
CA GLN A 68 1.43 21.31 0.75
C GLN A 68 0.75 22.38 1.61
N ILE A 69 -0.45 22.79 1.24
CA ILE A 69 -1.39 23.59 2.03
C ILE A 69 -2.74 22.87 2.02
N ASN A 70 -3.41 22.79 3.17
CA ASN A 70 -4.70 22.11 3.32
C ASN A 70 -5.74 23.04 3.95
N VAL A 71 -6.91 23.14 3.32
CA VAL A 71 -8.13 23.72 3.91
C VAL A 71 -9.04 22.57 4.31
N PHE A 72 -9.46 22.57 5.57
CA PHE A 72 -10.30 21.51 6.15
C PHE A 72 -11.74 21.99 6.39
N SER A 73 -12.71 21.09 6.23
CA SER A 73 -14.04 21.24 6.84
C SER A 73 -13.91 21.32 8.37
N LEU A 74 -14.94 21.76 9.11
CA LEU A 74 -14.85 21.68 10.57
C LEU A 74 -14.82 20.22 11.09
N SER A 75 -15.39 19.26 10.34
CA SER A 75 -15.26 17.82 10.64
C SER A 75 -13.84 17.27 10.45
N GLY A 76 -12.90 18.07 9.91
CA GLY A 76 -11.49 17.68 9.75
C GLY A 76 -11.19 16.91 8.46
N ALA A 77 -12.15 16.81 7.54
CA ALA A 77 -11.89 16.34 6.18
C ALA A 77 -11.16 17.42 5.38
N VAL A 78 -10.22 17.02 4.51
CA VAL A 78 -9.60 17.94 3.56
C VAL A 78 -10.63 18.30 2.49
N LEU A 79 -10.91 19.61 2.34
CA LEU A 79 -11.74 20.13 1.26
C LEU A 79 -10.87 20.55 0.09
N LEU A 80 -9.85 21.37 0.35
CA LEU A 80 -8.87 21.83 -0.65
C LEU A 80 -7.47 21.41 -0.22
N SER A 81 -6.74 20.78 -1.13
CA SER A 81 -5.32 20.43 -1.02
C SER A 81 -4.57 21.18 -2.12
N GLU A 82 -3.80 22.20 -1.78
CA GLU A 82 -2.91 22.89 -2.71
C GLU A 82 -1.49 22.32 -2.58
N ASN A 83 -0.96 21.74 -3.66
CA ASN A 83 0.37 21.16 -3.66
C ASN A 83 1.27 21.86 -4.70
N GLY A 84 2.49 22.24 -4.32
CA GLY A 84 3.42 22.94 -5.21
C GLY A 84 3.86 22.09 -6.41
N ASP A 85 3.92 20.77 -6.25
CA ASP A 85 4.29 19.81 -7.30
C ASP A 85 3.07 19.42 -8.13
N ALA A 86 1.99 18.94 -7.49
CA ALA A 86 0.82 18.32 -8.12
C ALA A 86 -0.35 19.29 -8.42
N GLY A 87 -0.22 20.57 -8.07
CA GLY A 87 -1.29 21.56 -8.16
C GLY A 87 -2.36 21.39 -7.09
N TRP A 88 -3.47 22.13 -7.21
CA TRP A 88 -4.60 22.04 -6.26
C TRP A 88 -5.62 20.96 -6.61
N ARG A 89 -6.28 20.41 -5.57
CA ARG A 89 -7.40 19.47 -5.64
C ARG A 89 -8.48 19.89 -4.64
N LEU A 90 -9.71 20.08 -5.12
CA LEU A 90 -10.90 20.39 -4.33
C LEU A 90 -11.82 19.15 -4.31
N GLY A 91 -12.39 18.79 -3.16
CA GLY A 91 -13.33 17.67 -3.04
C GLY A 91 -14.51 18.01 -2.13
N LEU A 92 -15.73 17.82 -2.62
CA LEU A 92 -16.96 18.02 -1.84
C LEU A 92 -17.55 16.69 -1.42
N LEU A 93 -17.58 16.46 -0.10
CA LEU A 93 -18.05 15.22 0.52
C LEU A 93 -19.57 15.18 0.63
N GLY A 94 -20.13 13.98 0.43
CA GLY A 94 -21.50 13.69 0.84
C GLY A 94 -21.60 13.39 2.33
N GLU A 95 -22.84 13.22 2.81
CA GLU A 95 -23.19 13.12 4.24
C GLU A 95 -22.48 11.98 4.98
N ASP A 96 -22.30 10.82 4.33
CA ASP A 96 -21.61 9.64 4.84
C ASP A 96 -20.10 9.66 4.51
N GLY A 97 -19.58 10.84 4.16
CA GLY A 97 -18.25 11.06 3.60
C GLY A 97 -18.16 10.83 2.10
N GLN A 98 -19.22 10.37 1.40
CA GLN A 98 -19.17 9.82 0.03
C GLN A 98 -18.65 10.76 -1.08
N GLY A 99 -18.26 10.17 -2.21
CA GLY A 99 -17.51 10.78 -3.30
C GLY A 99 -18.33 11.56 -4.29
N VAL A 100 -18.93 12.69 -3.91
CA VAL A 100 -19.89 13.37 -4.80
C VAL A 100 -19.16 14.13 -5.92
N GLU A 101 -18.41 15.18 -5.59
CA GLU A 101 -17.73 16.03 -6.60
C GLU A 101 -16.26 16.27 -6.24
N GLY A 102 -15.46 16.58 -7.26
CA GLY A 102 -14.08 16.99 -7.12
C GLY A 102 -13.53 17.71 -8.36
N TRP A 103 -12.60 18.65 -8.14
CA TRP A 103 -11.94 19.44 -9.17
C TRP A 103 -10.44 19.48 -8.98
N ASP A 104 -9.71 19.81 -10.05
CA ASP A 104 -8.27 20.00 -10.04
C ASP A 104 -7.82 21.33 -10.68
N GLN A 105 -6.52 21.60 -10.68
CA GLN A 105 -5.96 22.84 -11.20
C GLN A 105 -6.00 22.95 -12.74
N LYS A 106 -6.30 21.87 -13.47
CA LYS A 106 -6.68 21.96 -14.90
C LYS A 106 -8.12 22.44 -15.09
N LEU A 107 -8.86 22.66 -14.00
CA LEU A 107 -10.30 22.89 -13.96
C LEU A 107 -11.10 21.69 -14.49
N SER A 108 -10.51 20.48 -14.43
CA SER A 108 -11.24 19.24 -14.67
C SER A 108 -12.22 19.03 -13.53
N HIS A 109 -13.43 18.57 -13.85
CA HIS A 109 -14.45 18.17 -12.89
C HIS A 109 -14.63 16.65 -12.93
N SER A 110 -14.83 16.05 -11.77
CA SER A 110 -15.21 14.64 -11.60
C SER A 110 -16.41 14.53 -10.67
N CYS A 111 -17.38 13.71 -11.05
CA CYS A 111 -18.62 13.48 -10.29
C CYS A 111 -18.89 11.98 -10.19
N VAL A 112 -19.35 11.49 -9.04
CA VAL A 112 -19.87 10.11 -8.93
C VAL A 112 -21.30 10.16 -8.40
N ARG A 113 -22.18 9.44 -9.10
CA ARG A 113 -23.59 9.28 -8.75
C ARG A 113 -23.76 7.97 -7.99
N TYR A 114 -24.62 7.98 -6.98
CA TYR A 114 -24.85 6.85 -6.08
C TYR A 114 -26.33 6.45 -6.06
N ASP A 115 -26.61 5.19 -5.74
CA ASP A 115 -27.98 4.75 -5.42
C ASP A 115 -28.40 5.12 -3.98
N GLY A 116 -29.63 4.75 -3.60
CA GLY A 116 -30.13 4.96 -2.23
C GLY A 116 -29.41 4.14 -1.16
N GLN A 117 -28.61 3.13 -1.56
CA GLN A 117 -27.64 2.41 -0.74
C GLN A 117 -26.24 2.97 -0.93
N ARG A 118 -26.07 4.24 -1.33
CA ARG A 118 -24.77 4.92 -1.46
C ARG A 118 -23.68 4.12 -2.21
N ARG A 119 -24.05 3.23 -3.14
CA ARG A 119 -23.14 2.52 -4.04
C ARG A 119 -22.95 3.36 -5.31
N PRO A 120 -21.72 3.62 -5.80
CA PRO A 120 -21.50 4.20 -7.11
C PRO A 120 -22.31 3.45 -8.15
N ILE A 121 -23.08 4.17 -8.96
CA ILE A 121 -23.81 3.64 -10.13
C ILE A 121 -23.24 4.17 -11.44
N ALA A 122 -22.65 5.37 -11.42
CA ALA A 122 -21.94 5.95 -12.55
C ALA A 122 -20.90 6.98 -12.07
N ALA A 123 -19.77 7.06 -12.78
CA ALA A 123 -18.75 8.09 -12.60
C ALA A 123 -18.59 8.90 -13.90
N PHE A 124 -18.38 10.20 -13.74
CA PHE A 124 -18.32 11.18 -14.80
C PHE A 124 -17.07 12.04 -14.66
N GLU A 125 -16.49 12.45 -15.78
CA GLU A 125 -15.45 13.47 -15.84
C GLU A 125 -15.79 14.51 -16.92
N CYS A 126 -15.25 15.72 -16.76
CA CYS A 126 -15.39 16.81 -17.70
C CYS A 126 -14.11 17.64 -17.68
N ALA A 127 -13.58 17.98 -18.86
CA ALA A 127 -12.50 18.97 -18.97
C ALA A 127 -13.05 20.39 -18.75
N HIS A 128 -12.17 21.38 -18.56
CA HIS A 128 -12.60 22.77 -18.52
C HIS A 128 -13.37 23.15 -19.79
N ASP A 129 -14.59 23.67 -19.63
CA ASP A 129 -15.54 24.01 -20.70
C ASP A 129 -15.85 22.87 -21.69
N GLY A 130 -15.60 21.62 -21.27
CA GLY A 130 -15.87 20.40 -22.04
C GLY A 130 -17.29 19.86 -21.88
N ALA A 131 -17.54 18.72 -22.53
CA ALA A 131 -18.74 17.92 -22.28
C ALA A 131 -18.50 16.93 -21.12
N GLU A 132 -19.55 16.65 -20.34
CA GLU A 132 -19.53 15.59 -19.32
C GLU A 132 -19.51 14.21 -20.01
N HIS A 133 -18.52 13.38 -19.69
CA HIS A 133 -18.40 12.01 -20.18
C HIS A 133 -18.58 11.01 -19.03
N CYS A 134 -19.42 9.98 -19.25
CA CYS A 134 -19.60 8.88 -18.30
C CYS A 134 -18.49 7.84 -18.48
N ILE A 135 -17.45 7.90 -17.64
CA ILE A 135 -16.26 7.03 -17.75
C ILE A 135 -16.41 5.68 -17.03
N ALA A 136 -17.36 5.54 -16.11
CA ALA A 136 -17.66 4.24 -15.51
C ALA A 136 -19.14 4.08 -15.16
N ARG A 137 -19.62 2.83 -15.22
CA ARG A 137 -20.95 2.41 -14.74
C ARG A 137 -20.88 1.11 -13.95
N PHE A 138 -21.75 1.00 -12.95
CA PHE A 138 -21.75 -0.12 -12.00
C PHE A 138 -23.15 -0.72 -11.89
N SER A 139 -23.32 -1.98 -12.28
CA SER A 139 -24.56 -2.74 -12.07
C SER A 139 -24.36 -3.76 -10.93
N TYR A 140 -25.27 -3.78 -9.95
CA TYR A 140 -25.26 -4.70 -8.81
C TYR A 140 -26.39 -5.72 -8.93
N ALA A 141 -26.17 -6.94 -8.44
CA ALA A 141 -27.22 -7.94 -8.37
C ALA A 141 -28.18 -7.64 -7.21
N ASP A 142 -29.49 -7.71 -7.48
CA ASP A 142 -30.54 -7.57 -6.48
C ASP A 142 -30.87 -8.93 -5.81
N VAL A 143 -31.96 -8.98 -5.06
CA VAL A 143 -32.46 -10.21 -4.41
C VAL A 143 -32.94 -11.28 -5.41
N ARG A 144 -33.23 -10.92 -6.66
CA ARG A 144 -33.71 -11.83 -7.71
C ARG A 144 -32.56 -12.57 -8.40
N ALA A 145 -31.32 -12.12 -8.19
CA ALA A 145 -30.15 -12.84 -8.67
C ALA A 145 -30.08 -14.27 -8.10
N ASP A 146 -29.59 -15.18 -8.93
CA ASP A 146 -29.43 -16.59 -8.60
C ASP A 146 -28.51 -16.77 -7.38
N GLU A 147 -29.02 -17.49 -6.37
CA GLU A 147 -28.32 -17.78 -5.13
C GLU A 147 -27.19 -18.80 -5.29
N THR A 148 -27.26 -19.66 -6.31
CA THR A 148 -26.22 -20.67 -6.55
C THR A 148 -24.85 -20.08 -6.92
N HIS A 149 -24.83 -18.82 -7.39
CA HIS A 149 -23.63 -18.11 -7.83
C HIS A 149 -23.13 -17.05 -6.80
N ASN A 150 -23.75 -16.95 -5.62
CA ASN A 150 -23.45 -15.99 -4.55
C ASN A 150 -23.45 -14.49 -4.97
N ARG A 151 -24.25 -14.11 -5.97
CA ARG A 151 -24.22 -12.76 -6.57
C ARG A 151 -25.03 -11.69 -5.83
N ARG A 152 -26.02 -12.05 -5.00
CA ARG A 152 -26.95 -11.09 -4.38
C ARG A 152 -26.20 -10.00 -3.59
N GLY A 153 -26.42 -8.73 -3.94
CA GLY A 153 -25.74 -7.56 -3.35
C GLY A 153 -24.33 -7.27 -3.89
N GLN A 154 -23.75 -8.15 -4.71
CA GLN A 154 -22.43 -7.97 -5.31
C GLN A 154 -22.48 -7.04 -6.53
N LEU A 155 -21.34 -6.42 -6.83
CA LEU A 155 -21.09 -5.78 -8.13
C LEU A 155 -20.99 -6.88 -9.19
N ILE A 156 -21.84 -6.84 -10.22
CA ILE A 156 -21.91 -7.87 -11.28
C ILE A 156 -21.43 -7.40 -12.64
N ARG A 157 -21.39 -6.09 -12.87
CA ARG A 157 -20.87 -5.44 -14.08
C ARG A 157 -20.23 -4.12 -13.69
N HIS A 158 -19.01 -3.89 -14.14
CA HIS A 158 -18.29 -2.63 -14.05
C HIS A 158 -17.80 -2.28 -15.44
N ASP A 159 -18.47 -1.33 -16.08
CA ASP A 159 -17.96 -0.70 -17.30
C ASP A 159 -17.00 0.40 -16.86
N ASP A 160 -15.77 0.39 -17.36
CA ASP A 160 -14.68 1.31 -17.01
C ASP A 160 -13.96 1.84 -18.26
N THR A 161 -12.87 2.60 -18.07
CA THR A 161 -12.12 3.24 -19.15
C THR A 161 -11.39 2.28 -20.11
N ALA A 162 -11.34 0.97 -19.82
CA ALA A 162 -10.79 -0.04 -20.71
C ALA A 162 -11.86 -0.95 -21.36
N GLY A 163 -13.09 -0.99 -20.81
CA GLY A 163 -14.19 -1.82 -21.30
C GLY A 163 -15.05 -2.35 -20.16
N SER A 164 -15.69 -3.50 -20.35
CA SER A 164 -16.60 -4.10 -19.36
C SER A 164 -15.93 -5.25 -18.60
N LEU A 165 -15.99 -5.21 -17.26
CA LEU A 165 -15.68 -6.32 -16.37
C LEU A 165 -16.98 -6.89 -15.79
N ARG A 166 -17.30 -8.14 -16.11
CA ARG A 166 -18.49 -8.84 -15.61
C ARG A 166 -18.09 -9.91 -14.60
N PHE A 167 -18.74 -9.92 -13.44
CA PHE A 167 -18.53 -10.93 -12.39
C PHE A 167 -19.67 -11.95 -12.44
N ILE A 168 -19.32 -13.20 -12.75
CA ILE A 168 -20.26 -14.27 -13.10
C ILE A 168 -20.55 -15.14 -11.87
N GLU A 169 -19.51 -15.52 -11.12
CA GLU A 169 -19.61 -16.39 -9.95
C GLU A 169 -18.73 -15.88 -8.79
N PHE A 170 -19.22 -16.01 -7.55
CA PHE A 170 -18.47 -15.71 -6.33
C PHE A 170 -18.41 -16.93 -5.40
N GLY A 171 -17.31 -17.09 -4.68
CA GLY A 171 -17.16 -18.10 -3.64
C GLY A 171 -17.82 -17.67 -2.32
N LEU A 172 -17.91 -18.60 -1.37
CA LEU A 172 -18.51 -18.35 -0.05
C LEU A 172 -17.85 -17.21 0.75
N ALA A 173 -16.58 -16.90 0.44
CA ALA A 173 -15.83 -15.78 1.04
C ALA A 173 -16.01 -14.44 0.29
N GLY A 174 -16.82 -14.39 -0.77
CA GLY A 174 -17.00 -13.21 -1.63
C GLY A 174 -15.91 -13.00 -2.69
N THR A 175 -14.96 -13.93 -2.83
CA THR A 175 -13.94 -13.91 -3.89
C THR A 175 -14.58 -14.21 -5.26
N PRO A 176 -14.33 -13.42 -6.33
CA PRO A 176 -14.73 -13.79 -7.68
C PRO A 176 -14.09 -15.12 -8.11
N LEU A 177 -14.93 -16.09 -8.51
CA LEU A 177 -14.49 -17.39 -9.05
C LEU A 177 -14.54 -17.42 -10.58
N GLU A 178 -15.47 -16.69 -11.19
CA GLU A 178 -15.48 -16.48 -12.64
C GLU A 178 -15.80 -15.02 -12.96
N HIS A 179 -14.96 -14.41 -13.81
CA HIS A 179 -15.20 -13.07 -14.32
C HIS A 179 -14.68 -12.95 -15.76
N SER A 180 -15.27 -12.04 -16.53
CA SER A 180 -14.87 -11.77 -17.91
C SER A 180 -14.56 -10.31 -18.15
N ARG A 181 -13.50 -10.04 -18.93
CA ARG A 181 -13.12 -8.70 -19.40
C ARG A 181 -13.37 -8.63 -20.89
N THR A 182 -14.18 -7.68 -21.32
CA THR A 182 -14.36 -7.31 -22.74
C THR A 182 -13.82 -5.91 -22.93
N PHE A 183 -13.00 -5.67 -23.95
CA PHE A 183 -12.40 -4.35 -24.19
C PHE A 183 -13.33 -3.45 -25.01
N VAL A 184 -13.12 -2.13 -24.94
CA VAL A 184 -13.69 -1.18 -25.91
C VAL A 184 -13.17 -1.46 -27.31
N GLU A 185 -14.04 -1.36 -28.33
CA GLU A 185 -13.69 -1.68 -29.72
C GLU A 185 -12.73 -0.64 -30.33
N ASP A 186 -13.05 0.66 -30.25
CA ASP A 186 -12.10 1.73 -30.59
C ASP A 186 -11.31 2.19 -29.35
N PRO A 187 -10.02 1.84 -29.24
CA PRO A 187 -9.21 2.20 -28.09
C PRO A 187 -8.65 3.63 -28.15
N GLN A 188 -8.97 4.45 -29.16
CA GLN A 188 -8.32 5.77 -29.34
C GLN A 188 -8.87 6.88 -28.44
N TRP A 189 -10.16 6.84 -28.10
CA TRP A 189 -10.83 7.92 -27.37
C TRP A 189 -11.37 7.45 -26.02
N SER A 190 -11.55 8.39 -25.07
CA SER A 190 -12.21 8.09 -23.81
C SER A 190 -13.66 7.68 -24.06
N VAL A 191 -14.07 6.55 -23.50
CA VAL A 191 -15.45 6.06 -23.60
C VAL A 191 -16.42 6.97 -22.86
N ASN A 192 -17.61 7.15 -23.42
CA ASN A 192 -18.74 7.81 -22.77
C ASN A 192 -19.90 6.80 -22.69
N TRP A 193 -20.03 6.12 -21.56
CA TRP A 193 -20.93 4.98 -21.41
C TRP A 193 -22.41 5.39 -21.45
N PRO A 194 -23.20 4.92 -22.45
CA PRO A 194 -24.64 5.13 -22.47
C PRO A 194 -25.32 4.41 -21.31
N GLU A 195 -26.54 4.83 -20.97
CA GLU A 195 -27.26 4.30 -19.82
C GLU A 195 -27.78 2.88 -20.07
N ALA A 196 -28.34 2.62 -21.26
CA ALA A 196 -28.85 1.33 -21.65
C ALA A 196 -27.72 0.29 -21.82
N GLU A 197 -27.85 -0.88 -21.19
CA GLU A 197 -26.83 -1.95 -21.31
C GLU A 197 -26.66 -2.45 -22.75
N THR A 198 -27.72 -2.44 -23.56
CA THR A 198 -27.66 -2.82 -24.99
C THR A 198 -26.82 -1.85 -25.83
N GLU A 199 -26.82 -0.56 -25.47
CA GLU A 199 -26.00 0.45 -26.16
C GLU A 199 -24.55 0.38 -25.68
N ARG A 200 -24.30 0.07 -24.40
CA ARG A 200 -22.94 -0.18 -23.88
C ARG A 200 -22.31 -1.40 -24.55
N ASP A 201 -23.10 -2.46 -24.76
CA ASP A 201 -22.62 -3.70 -25.36
C ASP A 201 -22.23 -3.52 -26.83
N GLY A 202 -22.82 -2.53 -27.53
CA GLY A 202 -22.41 -2.11 -28.89
C GLY A 202 -21.15 -1.24 -28.97
N LEU A 203 -20.45 -0.99 -27.86
CA LEU A 203 -19.14 -0.30 -27.82
C LEU A 203 -17.98 -1.26 -27.46
N LEU A 204 -18.28 -2.54 -27.29
CA LEU A 204 -17.37 -3.58 -26.83
C LEU A 204 -16.99 -4.52 -27.98
N GLU A 205 -15.81 -5.12 -27.89
CA GLU A 205 -15.40 -6.23 -28.77
C GLU A 205 -16.27 -7.48 -28.54
N ASP A 206 -16.48 -8.31 -29.57
CA ASP A 206 -17.35 -9.50 -29.47
C ASP A 206 -16.86 -10.57 -28.47
N GLU A 207 -15.55 -10.74 -28.30
CA GLU A 207 -14.95 -11.85 -27.55
C GLU A 207 -14.56 -11.48 -26.11
N PRO A 208 -15.26 -12.00 -25.07
CA PRO A 208 -14.89 -11.79 -23.68
C PRO A 208 -13.68 -12.65 -23.26
N ALA A 209 -12.67 -12.03 -22.65
CA ALA A 209 -11.56 -12.69 -22.00
C ALA A 209 -11.99 -13.22 -20.61
N ILE A 210 -12.29 -14.52 -20.51
CA ILE A 210 -12.81 -15.16 -19.29
C ILE A 210 -11.67 -15.69 -18.41
N THR A 211 -11.59 -15.25 -17.16
CA THR A 211 -10.69 -15.81 -16.13
C THR A 211 -11.50 -16.61 -15.11
N ARG A 212 -10.98 -17.77 -14.69
CA ARG A 212 -11.57 -18.58 -13.62
C ARG A 212 -10.57 -18.82 -12.49
N ILE A 213 -11.00 -18.64 -11.26
CA ILE A 213 -10.21 -18.81 -10.04
C ILE A 213 -10.89 -19.88 -9.19
N HIS A 214 -10.11 -20.83 -8.67
CA HIS A 214 -10.58 -21.80 -7.69
C HIS A 214 -9.82 -21.56 -6.41
N CYS A 215 -10.54 -21.32 -5.33
CA CYS A 215 -9.98 -21.08 -4.01
C CYS A 215 -9.99 -22.33 -3.13
N ASN A 216 -9.16 -22.33 -2.09
CA ASN A 216 -9.30 -23.26 -0.98
C ASN A 216 -10.45 -22.83 -0.03
N ALA A 217 -10.66 -23.59 1.04
CA ALA A 217 -11.75 -23.35 1.99
C ALA A 217 -11.65 -22.02 2.79
N VAL A 218 -10.50 -21.33 2.76
CA VAL A 218 -10.31 -20.01 3.40
C VAL A 218 -10.31 -18.85 2.39
N GLY A 219 -10.59 -19.12 1.11
CA GLY A 219 -10.71 -18.11 0.05
C GLY A 219 -9.42 -17.80 -0.70
N GLU A 220 -8.31 -18.47 -0.41
CA GLU A 220 -7.03 -18.25 -1.11
C GLU A 220 -7.02 -18.93 -2.49
N PRO A 221 -6.59 -18.24 -3.57
CA PRO A 221 -6.54 -18.81 -4.91
C PRO A 221 -5.46 -19.89 -5.03
N ILE A 222 -5.87 -21.13 -5.35
CA ILE A 222 -4.97 -22.29 -5.52
C ILE A 222 -4.90 -22.77 -6.97
N ARG A 223 -5.82 -22.32 -7.84
CA ARG A 223 -5.81 -22.61 -9.27
C ARG A 223 -6.44 -21.47 -10.05
N GLN A 224 -5.80 -21.06 -11.14
CA GLN A 224 -6.30 -20.05 -12.07
C GLN A 224 -6.32 -20.63 -13.49
N ILE A 225 -7.41 -20.39 -14.22
CA ILE A 225 -7.50 -20.58 -15.66
C ILE A 225 -7.50 -19.18 -16.28
N ASP A 226 -6.55 -18.90 -17.16
CA ASP A 226 -6.49 -17.62 -17.87
C ASP A 226 -7.44 -17.56 -19.08
N ALA A 227 -7.50 -16.38 -19.71
CA ALA A 227 -8.36 -16.09 -20.87
C ALA A 227 -8.07 -16.93 -22.13
N LYS A 228 -6.96 -17.66 -22.18
CA LYS A 228 -6.62 -18.57 -23.28
C LYS A 228 -6.68 -20.05 -22.86
N GLY A 229 -7.09 -20.34 -21.62
CA GLY A 229 -7.31 -21.69 -21.11
C GLY A 229 -6.10 -22.33 -20.45
N ASN A 230 -4.99 -21.60 -20.25
CA ASN A 230 -3.85 -22.16 -19.52
C ASN A 230 -4.16 -22.20 -18.01
N VAL A 231 -3.74 -23.27 -17.37
CA VAL A 231 -4.08 -23.59 -15.97
C VAL A 231 -2.84 -23.44 -15.11
N GLN A 232 -2.78 -22.37 -14.31
CA GLN A 232 -1.80 -22.21 -13.24
C GLN A 232 -2.33 -22.88 -11.96
N ARG A 233 -1.48 -23.60 -11.23
CA ARG A 233 -1.87 -24.29 -9.99
C ARG A 233 -0.79 -24.17 -8.91
N SER A 234 -1.19 -23.70 -7.74
CA SER A 234 -0.37 -23.61 -6.54
C SER A 234 -0.71 -24.76 -5.60
N ILE A 235 0.31 -25.48 -5.13
CA ILE A 235 0.17 -26.54 -4.13
C ILE A 235 0.82 -26.03 -2.84
N LEU A 236 0.09 -26.09 -1.73
CA LEU A 236 0.53 -25.57 -0.44
C LEU A 236 0.99 -26.69 0.52
N THR A 237 1.79 -26.32 1.51
CA THR A 237 2.13 -27.19 2.65
C THR A 237 0.97 -27.23 3.67
N ARG A 238 1.10 -28.06 4.71
CA ARG A 238 0.16 -28.05 5.85
C ARG A 238 0.15 -26.73 6.64
N ALA A 239 1.13 -25.85 6.42
CA ALA A 239 1.24 -24.53 7.02
C ALA A 239 0.76 -23.40 6.08
N ALA A 240 0.07 -23.75 4.97
CA ALA A 240 -0.37 -22.84 3.91
C ALA A 240 0.77 -22.16 3.11
N GLU A 241 2.02 -22.55 3.32
CA GLU A 241 3.16 -22.06 2.54
C GLU A 241 3.19 -22.66 1.13
N LEU A 242 3.77 -21.95 0.15
CA LEU A 242 3.89 -22.45 -1.22
C LEU A 242 4.89 -23.61 -1.33
N LYS A 243 4.43 -24.79 -1.76
CA LYS A 243 5.25 -26.00 -1.92
C LYS A 243 5.71 -26.22 -3.36
N GLU A 244 4.77 -26.11 -4.30
CA GLU A 244 5.00 -26.32 -5.74
C GLU A 244 4.10 -25.37 -6.55
N VAL A 245 4.56 -24.96 -7.74
CA VAL A 245 3.71 -24.32 -8.75
C VAL A 245 3.77 -25.14 -10.04
N ARG A 246 2.61 -25.33 -10.66
CA ARG A 246 2.45 -26.11 -11.88
C ARG A 246 1.69 -25.32 -12.95
N LEU A 247 1.92 -25.68 -14.21
CA LEU A 247 1.27 -25.10 -15.38
C LEU A 247 0.86 -26.20 -16.36
N THR A 248 -0.39 -26.18 -16.81
CA THR A 248 -0.86 -26.91 -17.99
C THR A 248 -1.24 -25.89 -19.05
N LEU A 249 -0.65 -25.99 -20.25
CA LEU A 249 -0.99 -25.10 -21.36
C LEU A 249 -2.32 -25.49 -22.00
N ALA A 250 -2.99 -24.52 -22.63
CA ALA A 250 -4.24 -24.74 -23.33
C ALA A 250 -4.13 -25.86 -24.37
N GLY A 251 -5.11 -26.77 -24.40
CA GLY A 251 -5.12 -27.93 -25.30
C GLY A 251 -4.10 -29.04 -24.96
N GLN A 252 -3.23 -28.85 -23.96
CA GLN A 252 -2.27 -29.87 -23.52
C GLN A 252 -2.80 -30.62 -22.29
N THR A 253 -2.44 -31.89 -22.16
CA THR A 253 -2.78 -32.73 -20.98
C THR A 253 -1.66 -32.82 -19.96
N GLU A 254 -0.45 -32.38 -20.31
CA GLU A 254 0.72 -32.48 -19.43
C GLU A 254 0.76 -31.31 -18.43
N GLU A 255 0.73 -31.64 -17.13
CA GLU A 255 0.94 -30.68 -16.03
C GLU A 255 2.45 -30.56 -15.75
N LYS A 256 3.07 -29.45 -16.16
CA LYS A 256 4.50 -29.18 -15.94
C LYS A 256 4.72 -28.56 -14.57
N ILE A 257 5.70 -29.06 -13.82
CA ILE A 257 6.19 -28.43 -12.58
C ILE A 257 7.11 -27.26 -12.96
N LEU A 258 6.82 -26.05 -12.47
CA LEU A 258 7.63 -24.85 -12.69
C LEU A 258 8.56 -24.55 -11.51
N VAL A 259 8.12 -24.85 -10.29
CA VAL A 259 8.97 -24.83 -9.08
C VAL A 259 8.48 -25.88 -8.07
N SER A 260 9.42 -26.44 -7.31
CA SER A 260 9.21 -27.48 -6.30
C SER A 260 10.31 -27.43 -5.24
N ASP A 261 10.26 -28.31 -4.23
CA ASP A 261 11.27 -28.41 -3.16
C ASP A 261 11.57 -27.04 -2.51
N ILE A 262 10.50 -26.27 -2.31
CA ILE A 262 10.54 -24.96 -1.65
C ILE A 262 10.67 -25.18 -0.14
N GLN A 263 11.67 -24.54 0.44
CA GLN A 263 12.02 -24.62 1.86
C GLN A 263 12.01 -23.21 2.43
N HIS A 264 11.24 -23.01 3.49
CA HIS A 264 11.12 -21.75 4.21
C HIS A 264 11.84 -21.82 5.55
N ASN A 265 12.40 -20.69 5.98
CA ASN A 265 12.80 -20.52 7.38
C ASN A 265 11.60 -20.22 8.28
N ALA A 266 11.86 -20.09 9.59
CA ALA A 266 10.86 -19.72 10.59
C ALA A 266 10.21 -18.32 10.39
N PHE A 267 10.68 -17.55 9.41
CA PHE A 267 10.20 -16.24 9.00
C PHE A 267 9.39 -16.29 7.68
N GLY A 268 9.02 -17.47 7.19
CA GLY A 268 8.30 -17.63 5.91
C GLY A 268 9.11 -17.24 4.67
N GLN A 269 10.41 -16.94 4.82
CA GLN A 269 11.29 -16.58 3.72
C GLN A 269 11.79 -17.85 3.03
N VAL A 270 11.65 -17.91 1.71
CA VAL A 270 12.21 -19.00 0.89
C VAL A 270 13.73 -18.95 0.97
N GLU A 271 14.32 -19.94 1.62
CA GLU A 271 15.78 -20.18 1.71
C GLU A 271 16.28 -21.05 0.56
N ARG A 272 15.44 -21.97 0.05
CA ARG A 272 15.80 -22.84 -1.06
C ARG A 272 14.58 -23.20 -1.90
N GLN A 273 14.77 -23.32 -3.21
CA GLN A 273 13.77 -23.83 -4.15
C GLN A 273 14.43 -24.49 -5.36
N ARG A 274 13.71 -25.38 -6.04
CA ARG A 274 14.15 -26.01 -7.29
C ARG A 274 13.18 -25.70 -8.44
N ALA A 275 13.68 -25.03 -9.47
CA ALA A 275 12.93 -24.74 -10.69
C ALA A 275 12.69 -26.01 -11.54
N GLY A 276 11.70 -25.95 -12.43
CA GLY A 276 11.30 -27.06 -13.31
C GLY A 276 12.40 -27.56 -14.26
N ASN A 277 13.32 -26.67 -14.67
CA ASN A 277 14.53 -27.00 -15.42
C ASN A 277 15.69 -27.56 -14.55
N GLY A 278 15.44 -27.78 -13.26
CA GLY A 278 16.40 -28.38 -12.34
C GLY A 278 17.35 -27.41 -11.64
N VAL A 279 17.37 -26.11 -12.00
CA VAL A 279 18.17 -25.08 -11.31
C VAL A 279 17.73 -24.97 -9.85
N ILE A 280 18.69 -24.91 -8.94
CA ILE A 280 18.47 -24.67 -7.51
C ILE A 280 18.77 -23.20 -7.24
N SER A 281 17.82 -22.51 -6.59
CA SER A 281 18.03 -21.18 -6.04
C SER A 281 18.08 -21.26 -4.52
N CYS A 282 19.12 -20.68 -3.92
CA CYS A 282 19.29 -20.53 -2.49
C CYS A 282 19.33 -19.05 -2.10
N ALA A 283 18.77 -18.72 -0.94
CA ALA A 283 18.85 -17.42 -0.30
C ALA A 283 19.34 -17.62 1.15
N THR A 284 20.48 -17.02 1.49
CA THR A 284 21.04 -17.07 2.85
C THR A 284 20.69 -15.77 3.56
N PHE A 285 20.15 -15.87 4.77
CA PHE A 285 19.77 -14.74 5.59
C PHE A 285 20.61 -14.70 6.87
N ARG A 286 21.01 -13.48 7.28
CA ARG A 286 21.72 -13.21 8.51
C ARG A 286 20.83 -13.56 9.71
N PRO A 287 21.27 -14.39 10.67
CA PRO A 287 20.44 -14.78 11.81
C PRO A 287 20.18 -13.64 12.81
N GLU A 288 21.02 -12.60 12.86
CA GLU A 288 20.90 -11.49 13.82
C GLU A 288 19.82 -10.45 13.46
N ASP A 289 19.65 -10.12 12.18
CA ASP A 289 18.74 -9.06 11.70
C ASP A 289 17.82 -9.51 10.55
N GLY A 290 17.95 -10.78 10.12
CA GLY A 290 17.21 -11.36 9.01
C GLY A 290 17.68 -10.94 7.63
N ARG A 291 18.66 -10.03 7.47
CA ARG A 291 19.05 -9.43 6.17
C ARG A 291 19.58 -10.48 5.19
N LEU A 292 19.34 -10.26 3.91
CA LEU A 292 19.73 -11.16 2.83
C LEU A 292 21.24 -11.06 2.56
N GLU A 293 22.02 -12.08 2.90
CA GLU A 293 23.48 -12.05 2.71
C GLU A 293 23.91 -12.61 1.35
N GLN A 294 23.14 -13.58 0.80
CA GLN A 294 23.49 -14.23 -0.47
C GLN A 294 22.25 -14.66 -1.26
N LEU A 295 22.26 -14.46 -2.59
CA LEU A 295 21.36 -15.11 -3.56
C LEU A 295 22.16 -15.88 -4.60
N LYS A 296 21.97 -17.21 -4.63
CA LYS A 296 22.74 -18.10 -5.50
C LYS A 296 21.80 -18.97 -6.35
N ALA A 297 21.98 -18.97 -7.66
CA ALA A 297 21.27 -19.85 -8.59
C ALA A 297 22.29 -20.72 -9.35
N TYR A 298 22.12 -22.04 -9.35
CA TYR A 298 23.07 -22.98 -9.95
C TYR A 298 22.45 -24.33 -10.33
N VAL A 299 23.10 -25.03 -11.26
CA VAL A 299 22.84 -26.45 -11.53
C VAL A 299 23.90 -27.28 -10.79
N PRO A 300 23.55 -28.36 -10.06
CA PRO A 300 24.53 -29.20 -9.39
C PRO A 300 25.63 -29.71 -10.33
N GLY A 301 26.89 -29.50 -9.94
CA GLY A 301 28.06 -29.90 -10.74
C GLY A 301 28.46 -28.94 -11.87
N GLN A 302 27.74 -27.83 -12.05
CA GLN A 302 28.07 -26.77 -13.00
C GLN A 302 28.48 -25.48 -12.25
N PRO A 303 29.12 -24.51 -12.94
CA PRO A 303 29.27 -23.15 -12.40
C PRO A 303 27.92 -22.54 -12.00
N ALA A 304 27.94 -21.57 -11.09
CA ALA A 304 26.74 -20.82 -10.75
C ALA A 304 26.29 -19.97 -11.95
N LEU A 305 24.97 -19.81 -12.10
CA LEU A 305 24.34 -18.88 -13.05
C LEU A 305 24.27 -17.46 -12.48
N GLN A 306 24.24 -17.35 -11.15
CA GLN A 306 24.20 -16.12 -10.36
C GLN A 306 24.69 -16.44 -8.94
N ASP A 307 25.49 -15.57 -8.33
CA ASP A 307 25.93 -15.72 -6.93
C ASP A 307 26.15 -14.36 -6.26
N LEU A 308 25.05 -13.64 -6.04
CA LEU A 308 25.04 -12.30 -5.45
C LEU A 308 25.34 -12.35 -3.95
N ILE A 309 26.35 -11.62 -3.49
CA ILE A 309 26.73 -11.45 -2.09
C ILE A 309 26.58 -9.98 -1.69
N TYR A 310 25.99 -9.73 -0.51
CA TYR A 310 25.56 -8.42 -0.03
C TYR A 310 26.29 -7.97 1.24
N ASP A 311 26.99 -6.83 1.18
CA ASP A 311 27.54 -6.16 2.37
C ASP A 311 26.71 -4.94 2.76
N TYR A 312 26.40 -4.82 4.05
CA TYR A 312 25.54 -3.76 4.60
C TYR A 312 26.31 -2.84 5.54
N ASP A 313 25.94 -1.56 5.58
CA ASP A 313 26.24 -0.70 6.74
C ASP A 313 25.32 -1.05 7.94
N PRO A 314 25.59 -0.52 9.16
CA PRO A 314 24.74 -0.82 10.33
C PRO A 314 23.28 -0.39 10.19
N ALA A 315 22.98 0.63 9.39
CA ALA A 315 21.61 1.08 9.12
C ALA A 315 20.86 0.13 8.17
N GLY A 316 21.59 -0.62 7.33
CA GLY A 316 21.05 -1.59 6.38
C GLY A 316 21.13 -1.13 4.93
N ASN A 317 21.90 -0.10 4.61
CA ASN A 317 22.16 0.27 3.23
C ASN A 317 23.19 -0.70 2.62
N ILE A 318 22.95 -1.14 1.39
CA ILE A 318 23.87 -2.03 0.67
C ILE A 318 25.09 -1.23 0.24
N THR A 319 26.24 -1.53 0.83
CA THR A 319 27.53 -0.87 0.52
C THR A 319 28.31 -1.59 -0.58
N CYS A 320 28.07 -2.88 -0.75
CA CYS A 320 28.70 -3.75 -1.74
C CYS A 320 27.71 -4.79 -2.23
N LEU A 321 27.74 -5.09 -3.53
CA LEU A 321 27.03 -6.20 -4.16
C LEU A 321 27.98 -6.87 -5.14
N THR A 322 28.36 -8.12 -4.89
CA THR A 322 29.30 -8.87 -5.76
C THR A 322 28.63 -10.11 -6.34
N ASP A 323 28.62 -10.25 -7.67
CA ASP A 323 28.21 -11.49 -8.33
C ASP A 323 29.40 -12.43 -8.50
N SER A 324 29.53 -13.39 -7.58
CA SER A 324 30.65 -14.35 -7.53
C SER A 324 30.55 -15.47 -8.57
N ALA A 325 29.50 -15.47 -9.40
CA ALA A 325 29.39 -16.38 -10.54
C ALA A 325 30.30 -15.98 -11.71
N ASP A 326 30.69 -14.70 -11.81
CA ASP A 326 31.53 -14.17 -12.89
C ASP A 326 32.98 -13.98 -12.40
N PRO A 327 34.01 -14.41 -13.15
CA PRO A 327 35.39 -14.12 -12.79
C PRO A 327 35.77 -12.62 -12.90
N VAL A 328 36.87 -12.26 -12.24
CA VAL A 328 37.54 -10.96 -12.45
C VAL A 328 38.27 -11.00 -13.79
N HIS A 329 38.06 -9.99 -14.63
CA HIS A 329 38.70 -9.86 -15.94
C HIS A 329 39.77 -8.77 -15.93
N TYR A 330 40.83 -8.98 -16.70
CA TYR A 330 41.89 -7.98 -16.91
C TYR A 330 41.92 -7.59 -18.38
N HIS A 331 41.52 -6.35 -18.69
CA HIS A 331 41.43 -5.87 -20.06
C HIS A 331 41.70 -4.37 -20.12
N ARG A 332 42.41 -3.90 -21.15
CA ARG A 332 42.77 -2.47 -21.34
C ARG A 332 43.33 -1.78 -20.09
N ASN A 333 44.25 -2.45 -19.40
CA ASN A 333 44.86 -1.98 -18.14
C ASN A 333 43.86 -1.76 -16.97
N GLN A 334 42.63 -2.26 -17.08
CA GLN A 334 41.65 -2.30 -15.99
C GLN A 334 41.56 -3.70 -15.39
N ARG A 335 41.37 -3.74 -14.06
CA ARG A 335 40.83 -4.89 -13.34
C ARG A 335 39.31 -4.69 -13.24
N ILE A 336 38.55 -5.48 -13.98
CA ILE A 336 37.09 -5.41 -14.06
C ILE A 336 36.53 -6.46 -13.11
N GLU A 337 35.91 -6.01 -12.03
CA GLU A 337 35.28 -6.87 -11.01
C GLU A 337 33.75 -6.90 -11.22
N PRO A 338 33.06 -8.02 -10.97
CA PRO A 338 31.59 -8.10 -10.93
C PRO A 338 31.02 -7.51 -9.62
N THR A 339 31.66 -6.46 -9.10
CA THR A 339 31.36 -5.85 -7.80
C THR A 339 30.84 -4.44 -8.00
N HIS A 340 29.59 -4.22 -7.58
CA HIS A 340 29.01 -2.91 -7.40
C HIS A 340 29.36 -2.39 -6.00
N ARG A 341 29.76 -1.12 -5.89
CA ARG A 341 30.09 -0.47 -4.61
C ARG A 341 29.32 0.83 -4.48
N TYR A 342 28.74 1.08 -3.32
CA TYR A 342 27.84 2.20 -3.06
C TYR A 342 28.35 3.02 -1.86
N ARG A 343 28.08 4.33 -1.88
CA ARG A 343 28.30 5.23 -0.74
C ARG A 343 27.14 6.19 -0.60
N TYR A 344 26.82 6.48 0.65
CA TYR A 344 25.67 7.28 1.05
C TYR A 344 26.09 8.54 1.82
N ASP A 345 25.24 9.56 1.80
CA ASP A 345 25.30 10.68 2.76
C ASP A 345 24.65 10.29 4.11
N SER A 346 24.68 11.20 5.09
CA SER A 346 24.05 10.95 6.40
C SER A 346 22.52 10.87 6.38
N LEU A 347 21.87 11.21 5.25
CA LEU A 347 20.44 11.01 5.02
C LEU A 347 20.15 9.71 4.24
N TYR A 348 21.17 8.86 4.05
CA TYR A 348 21.13 7.60 3.32
C TYR A 348 20.82 7.74 1.82
N ARG A 349 21.04 8.92 1.22
CA ARG A 349 20.93 9.13 -0.24
C ARG A 349 22.20 8.66 -0.93
N LEU A 350 22.07 7.98 -2.07
CA LEU A 350 23.20 7.40 -2.81
C LEU A 350 24.04 8.50 -3.46
N ILE A 351 25.21 8.82 -2.91
CA ILE A 351 26.11 9.89 -3.41
C ILE A 351 27.19 9.40 -4.37
N LYS A 352 27.51 8.09 -4.36
CA LYS A 352 28.46 7.47 -5.31
C LYS A 352 28.13 6.00 -5.52
N ALA A 353 28.20 5.56 -6.77
CA ALA A 353 28.18 4.15 -7.14
C ALA A 353 29.29 3.83 -8.14
N SER A 354 29.85 2.63 -8.09
CA SER A 354 30.76 2.11 -9.12
C SER A 354 30.42 0.67 -9.46
N GLY A 355 30.76 0.23 -10.67
CA GLY A 355 30.58 -1.14 -11.15
C GLY A 355 31.16 -1.28 -12.55
N ARG A 356 30.63 -2.22 -13.33
CA ARG A 356 31.01 -2.47 -14.73
C ARG A 356 29.86 -2.19 -15.70
N GLN A 357 30.20 -1.80 -16.93
CA GLN A 357 29.25 -1.49 -18.00
C GLN A 357 29.74 -2.03 -19.34
N LEU A 358 28.85 -2.09 -20.33
CA LEU A 358 29.24 -2.17 -21.73
C LEU A 358 29.96 -0.88 -22.13
N ARG A 359 31.10 -1.00 -22.82
CA ARG A 359 31.79 0.13 -23.45
C ARG A 359 30.85 0.93 -24.34
N ASN A 360 30.92 2.26 -24.22
CA ASN A 360 30.04 3.21 -24.95
C ASN A 360 28.54 3.02 -24.65
N ALA A 361 28.16 2.54 -23.46
CA ALA A 361 26.75 2.42 -23.08
C ALA A 361 26.00 3.77 -23.24
N PRO A 362 24.84 3.80 -23.93
CA PRO A 362 24.27 5.04 -24.47
C PRO A 362 23.73 6.03 -23.43
N GLY A 363 23.60 5.64 -22.16
CA GLY A 363 23.29 6.53 -21.02
C GLY A 363 21.83 7.04 -20.93
N GLY A 364 21.15 7.19 -22.07
CA GLY A 364 19.78 7.70 -22.20
C GLY A 364 18.70 6.61 -22.36
N PRO A 365 17.66 6.83 -23.19
CA PRO A 365 16.48 5.96 -23.32
C PRO A 365 16.72 4.67 -24.12
N GLN A 366 17.84 4.52 -24.82
CA GLN A 366 18.16 3.31 -25.58
C GLN A 366 18.74 2.23 -24.66
N LEU A 367 18.44 0.96 -24.94
CA LEU A 367 19.20 -0.14 -24.36
C LEU A 367 20.63 -0.16 -24.94
N PRO A 368 21.63 -0.62 -24.17
CA PRO A 368 22.97 -0.88 -24.71
C PRO A 368 22.91 -1.93 -25.82
N ALA A 369 23.91 -1.93 -26.71
CA ALA A 369 24.00 -2.90 -27.79
C ALA A 369 24.09 -4.33 -27.23
N PHE A 370 23.17 -5.20 -27.66
CA PHE A 370 23.11 -6.59 -27.24
C PHE A 370 24.36 -7.36 -27.70
N GLN A 371 25.03 -8.05 -26.77
CA GLN A 371 26.11 -8.98 -27.08
C GLN A 371 25.58 -10.38 -27.35
N SER A 372 25.71 -10.85 -28.58
CA SER A 372 25.54 -12.27 -28.92
C SER A 372 26.78 -13.04 -28.47
N ALA A 373 26.60 -13.86 -27.43
CA ALA A 373 27.61 -14.31 -26.46
C ALA A 373 28.19 -13.16 -25.60
N PRO A 374 28.24 -13.31 -24.26
CA PRO A 374 28.97 -12.40 -23.37
C PRO A 374 30.44 -12.24 -23.79
N ASP A 375 30.89 -11.00 -24.04
CA ASP A 375 32.30 -10.66 -24.29
C ASP A 375 32.83 -9.75 -23.16
N PRO A 376 33.60 -10.28 -22.20
CA PRO A 376 34.24 -9.49 -21.15
C PRO A 376 35.19 -8.41 -21.67
N GLY A 377 35.74 -8.54 -22.89
CA GLY A 377 36.57 -7.53 -23.54
C GLY A 377 35.80 -6.26 -23.93
N GLN A 378 34.47 -6.30 -24.01
CA GLN A 378 33.65 -5.11 -24.20
C GLN A 378 33.18 -4.48 -22.88
N LEU A 379 33.62 -4.98 -21.73
CA LEU A 379 33.31 -4.35 -20.45
C LEU A 379 34.34 -3.27 -20.10
N GLU A 380 33.91 -2.28 -19.33
CA GLU A 380 34.76 -1.29 -18.67
C GLU A 380 34.22 -0.96 -17.27
N ASN A 381 35.08 -0.48 -16.38
CA ASN A 381 34.67 0.05 -15.09
C ASN A 381 34.03 1.43 -15.24
N TYR A 382 32.99 1.70 -14.44
CA TYR A 382 32.36 3.01 -14.32
C TYR A 382 32.30 3.50 -12.87
N THR A 383 32.16 4.81 -12.72
CA THR A 383 31.77 5.49 -11.48
C THR A 383 30.69 6.51 -11.79
N ARG A 384 29.60 6.52 -11.03
CA ARG A 384 28.60 7.58 -11.00
C ARG A 384 28.68 8.33 -9.67
N ILE A 385 28.62 9.65 -9.71
CA ILE A 385 28.60 10.55 -8.55
C ILE A 385 27.33 11.39 -8.63
N TYR A 386 26.56 11.43 -7.56
CA TYR A 386 25.23 12.04 -7.50
C TYR A 386 25.26 13.23 -6.54
N THR A 387 24.59 14.32 -6.89
CA THR A 387 24.45 15.51 -6.05
C THR A 387 22.98 15.90 -5.96
N TYR A 388 22.50 16.09 -4.73
CA TYR A 388 21.11 16.40 -4.42
C TYR A 388 21.00 17.76 -3.75
N ASP A 389 19.88 18.45 -4.01
CA ASP A 389 19.50 19.64 -3.27
C ASP A 389 19.03 19.30 -1.83
N LYS A 390 18.50 20.30 -1.12
CA LYS A 390 17.96 20.15 0.25
C LYS A 390 16.54 19.58 0.32
N ALA A 391 15.85 19.42 -0.81
CA ALA A 391 14.54 18.78 -0.94
C ALA A 391 14.63 17.35 -1.51
N GLY A 392 15.84 16.84 -1.79
CA GLY A 392 16.07 15.49 -2.32
C GLY A 392 16.06 15.40 -3.86
N ASN A 393 15.94 16.52 -4.57
CA ASN A 393 16.04 16.55 -6.03
C ASN A 393 17.47 16.26 -6.47
N LEU A 394 17.65 15.34 -7.42
CA LEU A 394 18.95 15.13 -8.05
C LEU A 394 19.26 16.29 -9.01
N GLU A 395 20.30 17.07 -8.70
CA GLU A 395 20.78 18.22 -9.49
C GLU A 395 21.78 17.79 -10.57
N VAL A 396 22.71 16.91 -10.19
CA VAL A 396 23.84 16.51 -11.05
C VAL A 396 24.15 15.03 -10.88
N MET A 397 24.29 14.32 -12.01
CA MET A 397 24.89 13.00 -12.09
C MET A 397 26.14 13.07 -12.97
N GLN A 398 27.31 12.86 -12.38
CA GLN A 398 28.58 12.74 -13.11
C GLN A 398 28.86 11.27 -13.38
N HIS A 399 29.01 10.91 -14.64
CA HIS A 399 29.38 9.58 -15.09
C HIS A 399 30.84 9.59 -15.57
N GLN A 400 31.63 8.67 -15.02
CA GLN A 400 33.05 8.52 -15.29
C GLN A 400 33.35 7.10 -15.75
N ALA A 401 33.90 6.96 -16.96
CA ALA A 401 34.34 5.69 -17.55
C ALA A 401 35.48 5.96 -18.54
N ASP A 402 36.27 4.94 -18.87
CA ASP A 402 37.47 5.08 -19.71
C ASP A 402 37.17 5.56 -21.14
N ASN A 403 36.10 5.05 -21.74
CA ASN A 403 35.71 5.43 -23.10
C ASN A 403 34.79 6.67 -23.14
N ALA A 404 34.10 7.03 -22.06
CA ALA A 404 33.17 8.16 -22.04
C ALA A 404 32.93 8.74 -20.63
N ASN A 405 33.28 10.01 -20.44
CA ASN A 405 32.85 10.82 -19.31
C ASN A 405 31.68 11.72 -19.74
N ARG A 406 30.65 11.86 -18.91
CA ARG A 406 29.56 12.83 -19.13
C ARG A 406 29.02 13.36 -17.81
N THR A 407 28.43 14.56 -17.84
CA THR A 407 27.71 15.13 -16.71
C THR A 407 26.29 15.41 -17.16
N GLU A 408 25.31 14.82 -16.48
CA GLU A 408 23.90 15.10 -16.67
C GLU A 408 23.49 16.10 -15.58
N ARG A 409 23.07 17.31 -15.97
CA ARG A 409 22.56 18.34 -15.05
C ARG A 409 21.05 18.48 -15.20
N THR A 410 20.39 18.91 -14.14
CA THR A 410 18.94 19.14 -14.10
C THR A 410 18.66 20.46 -13.40
N ALA A 411 17.89 21.33 -14.06
CA ALA A 411 17.34 22.53 -13.45
C ALA A 411 16.11 22.14 -12.61
N ILE A 412 15.95 22.77 -11.44
CA ILE A 412 14.84 22.54 -10.51
C ILE A 412 14.16 23.89 -10.27
N ALA A 413 12.83 23.92 -10.36
CA ALA A 413 12.07 25.12 -10.09
C ALA A 413 12.32 25.66 -8.67
N ARG A 414 12.37 26.98 -8.52
CA ARG A 414 12.70 27.63 -7.25
C ARG A 414 11.72 27.32 -6.12
N LEU A 415 10.45 27.10 -6.43
CA LEU A 415 9.35 27.03 -5.45
C LEU A 415 8.65 25.67 -5.34
N ASN A 416 9.01 24.69 -6.18
CA ASN A 416 8.53 23.30 -6.13
C ASN A 416 9.61 22.35 -6.68
N ASN A 417 9.33 21.05 -6.83
CA ASN A 417 10.29 20.02 -7.24
C ASN A 417 10.20 19.66 -8.74
N ARG A 418 9.38 20.38 -9.52
CA ARG A 418 9.34 20.27 -10.99
C ARG A 418 10.71 20.62 -11.56
N SER A 419 11.12 19.88 -12.58
CA SER A 419 12.53 19.88 -12.99
C SER A 419 12.74 19.37 -14.41
N LEU A 420 13.68 19.98 -15.13
CA LEU A 420 13.99 19.62 -16.52
C LEU A 420 15.50 19.40 -16.71
N PRO A 421 15.92 18.43 -17.54
CA PRO A 421 17.33 18.20 -17.85
C PRO A 421 17.92 19.40 -18.61
N GLU A 422 19.26 19.53 -18.53
CA GLU A 422 20.03 20.46 -19.34
C GLU A 422 19.68 20.35 -20.84
N LYS A 423 19.56 21.50 -21.51
CA LYS A 423 19.20 21.61 -22.93
C LYS A 423 20.36 21.15 -23.80
N THR A 424 20.07 20.78 -25.05
CA THR A 424 21.09 20.27 -26.00
C THR A 424 22.18 21.28 -26.35
N ASN A 425 21.96 22.57 -26.08
CA ASN A 425 22.96 23.63 -26.22
C ASN A 425 23.87 23.81 -24.97
N GLY A 426 23.66 23.03 -23.90
CA GLY A 426 24.42 23.10 -22.66
C GLY A 426 23.90 24.13 -21.64
N GLU A 427 22.73 24.72 -21.87
CA GLU A 427 22.08 25.64 -20.93
C GLU A 427 21.10 24.91 -20.02
N LEU A 428 21.02 25.34 -18.76
CA LEU A 428 19.95 24.92 -17.86
C LEU A 428 18.64 25.63 -18.21
N PRO A 429 17.50 24.92 -18.22
CA PRO A 429 16.18 25.54 -18.34
C PRO A 429 15.90 26.61 -17.27
N ASP A 430 15.26 27.71 -17.65
CA ASP A 430 14.79 28.73 -16.70
C ASP A 430 13.44 28.37 -16.04
N GLU A 431 12.97 29.20 -15.09
CA GLU A 431 11.70 28.94 -14.39
C GLU A 431 10.47 28.88 -15.31
N ASN A 432 10.46 29.65 -16.41
CA ASN A 432 9.36 29.64 -17.38
C ASN A 432 9.42 28.39 -18.26
N GLU A 433 10.63 27.99 -18.69
CA GLU A 433 10.86 26.74 -19.42
C GLU A 433 10.46 25.53 -18.56
N ILE A 434 10.80 25.51 -17.27
CA ILE A 434 10.37 24.46 -16.33
C ILE A 434 8.85 24.49 -16.11
N ALA A 435 8.24 25.67 -15.92
CA ALA A 435 6.80 25.78 -15.77
C ALA A 435 6.04 25.28 -17.00
N ALA A 436 6.48 25.63 -18.21
CA ALA A 436 5.89 25.17 -19.47
C ALA A 436 6.15 23.69 -19.77
N GLY A 437 7.19 23.10 -19.18
CA GLY A 437 7.50 21.67 -19.29
C GLY A 437 6.52 20.73 -18.57
N TYR A 438 5.59 21.28 -17.79
CA TYR A 438 4.60 20.53 -17.00
C TYR A 438 3.19 21.09 -17.20
N ASP A 439 2.17 20.26 -17.04
CA ASP A 439 0.80 20.72 -16.92
C ASP A 439 0.50 21.29 -15.52
N ALA A 440 -0.72 21.82 -15.33
CA ALA A 440 -1.16 22.37 -14.06
C ALA A 440 -1.07 21.37 -12.89
N ASN A 441 -1.23 20.07 -13.17
CA ASN A 441 -1.27 18.99 -12.18
C ASN A 441 0.09 18.32 -11.92
N GLY A 442 1.18 18.80 -12.52
CA GLY A 442 2.51 18.25 -12.31
C GLY A 442 2.83 17.01 -13.15
N ASN A 443 2.12 16.81 -14.26
CA ASN A 443 2.54 15.81 -15.25
C ASN A 443 3.45 16.49 -16.29
N ARG A 444 4.49 15.80 -16.73
CA ARG A 444 5.46 16.36 -17.70
C ARG A 444 4.89 16.32 -19.13
N ASN A 445 5.03 17.43 -19.86
CA ASN A 445 4.46 17.61 -21.22
C ASN A 445 5.32 16.98 -22.34
N THR A 446 6.61 16.77 -22.10
CA THR A 446 7.58 16.37 -23.14
C THR A 446 8.65 15.44 -22.56
N LEU A 447 8.79 14.22 -23.10
CA LEU A 447 9.74 13.20 -22.62
C LEU A 447 11.19 13.56 -22.98
N GLN A 448 11.38 13.95 -24.23
CA GLN A 448 12.62 14.42 -24.86
C GLN A 448 12.23 15.44 -25.94
N PRO A 449 13.14 16.30 -26.44
CA PRO A 449 12.84 17.21 -27.53
C PRO A 449 12.16 16.49 -28.71
N GLY A 450 10.98 16.95 -29.12
CA GLY A 450 10.16 16.33 -30.17
C GLY A 450 9.32 15.12 -29.76
N GLN A 451 9.23 14.77 -28.47
CA GLN A 451 8.42 13.66 -27.96
C GLN A 451 7.37 14.13 -26.96
N GLY A 452 6.18 14.47 -27.46
CA GLY A 452 5.03 14.91 -26.67
C GLY A 452 4.48 13.81 -25.74
N LEU A 453 3.95 14.24 -24.59
CA LEU A 453 3.30 13.41 -23.59
C LEU A 453 1.88 13.93 -23.37
N LEU A 454 0.90 13.08 -23.65
CA LEU A 454 -0.52 13.37 -23.48
C LEU A 454 -1.04 12.59 -22.28
N TRP A 455 -1.84 13.26 -21.45
CA TRP A 455 -2.37 12.74 -20.19
C TRP A 455 -3.89 12.82 -20.20
N ASP A 456 -4.57 11.86 -19.56
CA ASP A 456 -6.00 11.96 -19.33
C ASP A 456 -6.33 12.87 -18.13
N LEU A 457 -7.64 13.09 -17.88
CA LEU A 457 -8.12 13.91 -16.76
C LEU A 457 -7.81 13.27 -15.39
N ARG A 458 -7.59 11.95 -15.37
CA ARG A 458 -7.17 11.19 -14.18
C ARG A 458 -5.66 11.27 -13.93
N ASN A 459 -4.91 12.00 -14.77
CA ASN A 459 -3.46 12.18 -14.72
C ASN A 459 -2.66 10.89 -14.98
N GLN A 460 -3.23 9.97 -15.78
CA GLN A 460 -2.55 8.79 -16.28
C GLN A 460 -1.93 9.10 -17.66
N LEU A 461 -0.76 8.52 -17.94
CA LEU A 461 -0.09 8.75 -19.22
C LEU A 461 -0.91 8.09 -20.33
N ARG A 462 -1.52 8.90 -21.21
CA ARG A 462 -2.43 8.42 -22.24
C ARG A 462 -1.72 8.07 -23.53
N GLN A 463 -0.79 8.92 -23.99
CA GLN A 463 -0.01 8.71 -25.21
C GLN A 463 1.39 9.35 -25.13
N VAL A 464 2.36 8.69 -25.75
CA VAL A 464 3.69 9.22 -26.05
C VAL A 464 3.85 9.31 -27.56
N GLU A 465 4.22 10.49 -28.06
CA GLU A 465 4.64 10.68 -29.43
C GLU A 465 6.12 10.33 -29.54
N GLN A 466 6.45 9.24 -30.26
CA GLN A 466 7.82 8.75 -30.41
C GLN A 466 8.57 9.48 -31.52
N VAL A 467 7.88 9.76 -32.64
CA VAL A 467 8.37 10.53 -33.80
C VAL A 467 7.22 11.35 -34.35
N VAL A 468 7.35 12.68 -34.32
CA VAL A 468 6.40 13.62 -34.91
C VAL A 468 6.84 13.96 -36.35
N ARG A 469 5.88 14.01 -37.28
CA ARG A 469 6.08 14.34 -38.71
C ARG A 469 5.03 15.38 -39.12
N GLU A 470 5.33 16.20 -40.14
CA GLU A 470 4.43 17.27 -40.60
C GLU A 470 3.30 16.74 -41.49
N ASP A 471 3.65 16.03 -42.57
CA ASP A 471 2.70 15.54 -43.58
C ASP A 471 2.45 14.01 -43.53
N GLU A 472 3.07 13.31 -42.57
CA GLU A 472 3.01 11.84 -42.44
C GLU A 472 2.48 11.40 -41.06
N PRO A 473 1.96 10.17 -40.90
CA PRO A 473 1.53 9.67 -39.59
C PRO A 473 2.67 9.65 -38.56
N ASN A 474 2.39 10.12 -37.35
CA ASN A 474 3.32 10.05 -36.21
C ASN A 474 3.55 8.60 -35.76
N ASP A 475 4.75 8.31 -35.26
CA ASP A 475 4.98 7.10 -34.46
C ASP A 475 4.51 7.37 -33.03
N ILE A 476 3.58 6.58 -32.51
CA ILE A 476 2.93 6.79 -31.21
C ILE A 476 2.85 5.51 -30.40
N GLU A 477 2.79 5.65 -29.07
CA GLU A 477 2.43 4.57 -28.16
C GLU A 477 1.41 5.08 -27.13
N PHE A 478 0.27 4.41 -27.01
CA PHE A 478 -0.84 4.84 -26.16
C PHE A 478 -1.39 3.70 -25.32
N TYR A 479 -2.01 4.05 -24.20
CA TYR A 479 -2.30 3.13 -23.09
C TYR A 479 -3.73 3.30 -22.56
N LEU A 480 -4.42 2.20 -22.28
CA LEU A 480 -5.73 2.18 -21.64
C LEU A 480 -5.60 1.58 -20.24
N TYR A 481 -6.34 2.15 -19.30
CA TYR A 481 -6.36 1.78 -17.89
C TYR A 481 -7.76 1.36 -17.46
N ASP A 482 -7.84 0.50 -16.46
CA ASP A 482 -9.12 0.16 -15.82
C ASP A 482 -9.60 1.23 -14.84
N GLY A 483 -10.76 1.00 -14.22
CA GLY A 483 -11.30 1.92 -13.21
C GLY A 483 -10.41 2.10 -11.98
N SER A 484 -9.52 1.16 -11.67
CA SER A 484 -8.53 1.28 -10.58
C SER A 484 -7.23 1.99 -11.00
N GLY A 485 -7.06 2.25 -12.30
CA GLY A 485 -5.90 2.91 -12.87
C GLY A 485 -4.80 1.95 -13.35
N GLN A 486 -5.03 0.64 -13.38
CA GLN A 486 -4.05 -0.34 -13.87
C GLN A 486 -4.08 -0.47 -15.39
N ARG A 487 -2.91 -0.55 -16.03
CA ARG A 487 -2.78 -0.63 -17.50
C ARG A 487 -3.28 -1.98 -18.02
N LEU A 488 -4.34 -1.98 -18.84
CA LEU A 488 -4.88 -3.20 -19.46
C LEU A 488 -4.62 -3.31 -20.97
N ARG A 489 -4.32 -2.21 -21.67
CA ARG A 489 -4.00 -2.22 -23.11
C ARG A 489 -2.85 -1.26 -23.40
N LYS A 490 -1.88 -1.68 -24.21
CA LYS A 490 -0.80 -0.85 -24.78
C LYS A 490 -0.79 -1.04 -26.28
N ILE A 491 -0.85 0.04 -27.06
CA ILE A 491 -0.80 -0.01 -28.53
C ILE A 491 0.30 0.92 -29.02
N ARG A 492 1.24 0.38 -29.79
CA ARG A 492 2.27 1.14 -30.49
C ARG A 492 2.00 1.12 -31.99
N ARG A 493 1.96 2.29 -32.62
CA ARG A 493 1.85 2.47 -34.07
C ARG A 493 3.14 3.10 -34.59
N ALA A 494 3.69 2.55 -35.66
CA ALA A 494 4.90 3.06 -36.30
C ALA A 494 4.74 3.08 -37.83
N TYR A 495 5.03 4.22 -38.45
CA TYR A 495 4.94 4.43 -39.89
C TYR A 495 6.25 4.04 -40.59
N THR A 496 6.16 3.21 -41.64
CA THR A 496 7.32 2.69 -42.37
C THR A 496 7.60 3.39 -43.71
N GLY A 497 7.06 4.60 -43.91
CA GLY A 497 7.11 5.32 -45.20
C GLY A 497 6.13 4.79 -46.26
N THR A 498 5.33 3.77 -45.93
CA THR A 498 4.36 3.13 -46.84
C THR A 498 3.11 2.65 -46.12
N LEU A 499 3.25 2.07 -44.93
CA LEU A 499 2.15 1.60 -44.09
C LEU A 499 2.43 1.85 -42.61
N THR A 500 1.37 1.82 -41.79
CA THR A 500 1.47 1.90 -40.33
C THR A 500 1.43 0.49 -39.74
N ARG A 501 2.51 0.05 -39.11
CA ARG A 501 2.53 -1.19 -38.33
C ARG A 501 1.97 -0.94 -36.94
N SER A 502 1.09 -1.81 -36.47
CA SER A 502 0.55 -1.80 -35.10
C SER A 502 1.12 -2.97 -34.31
N HIS A 503 1.46 -2.72 -33.04
CA HIS A 503 1.80 -3.72 -32.04
C HIS A 503 0.92 -3.47 -30.82
N GLU A 504 0.08 -4.43 -30.48
CA GLU A 504 -0.82 -4.38 -29.33
C GLU A 504 -0.37 -5.35 -28.24
N THR A 505 -0.53 -4.96 -26.98
CA THR A 505 -0.40 -5.83 -25.81
C THR A 505 -1.63 -5.65 -24.92
N ARG A 506 -2.35 -6.75 -24.66
CA ARG A 506 -3.45 -6.83 -23.70
C ARG A 506 -2.95 -7.52 -22.43
N TYR A 507 -3.15 -6.89 -21.28
CA TYR A 507 -2.76 -7.43 -19.99
C TYR A 507 -3.99 -8.06 -19.34
N LEU A 508 -3.97 -9.39 -19.16
CA LEU A 508 -5.05 -10.17 -18.56
C LEU A 508 -4.49 -11.03 -17.41
N PRO A 509 -5.32 -11.46 -16.45
CA PRO A 509 -4.84 -12.28 -15.35
C PRO A 509 -4.17 -13.57 -15.81
N GLY A 510 -2.86 -13.67 -15.60
CA GLY A 510 -2.04 -14.84 -15.92
C GLY A 510 -1.49 -14.90 -17.35
N VAL A 511 -1.95 -14.03 -18.27
CA VAL A 511 -1.50 -14.02 -19.68
C VAL A 511 -1.49 -12.62 -20.27
N GLU A 512 -0.41 -12.27 -20.97
CA GLU A 512 -0.40 -11.15 -21.90
C GLU A 512 -0.66 -11.66 -23.31
N ILE A 513 -1.53 -10.99 -24.06
CA ILE A 513 -1.74 -11.28 -25.50
C ILE A 513 -1.05 -10.18 -26.28
N ARG A 514 -0.04 -10.54 -27.07
CA ARG A 514 0.79 -9.65 -27.88
C ARG A 514 0.53 -9.91 -29.35
N THR A 515 -0.02 -8.91 -30.05
CA THR A 515 -0.45 -9.02 -31.44
C THR A 515 0.31 -8.02 -32.29
N CYS A 516 0.91 -8.47 -33.39
CA CYS A 516 1.38 -7.60 -34.46
C CYS A 516 0.99 -8.20 -35.83
N ALA A 517 1.43 -7.59 -36.92
CA ALA A 517 1.08 -8.04 -38.28
C ALA A 517 1.52 -9.48 -38.60
N ASP A 518 2.61 -9.95 -37.97
CA ASP A 518 3.30 -11.19 -38.34
C ASP A 518 3.14 -12.31 -37.27
N GLU A 519 2.79 -11.98 -36.02
CA GLU A 519 2.63 -12.95 -34.91
C GLU A 519 1.51 -12.56 -33.91
N ILE A 520 0.88 -13.60 -33.33
CA ILE A 520 0.11 -13.52 -32.08
C ILE A 520 0.84 -14.41 -31.06
N LEU A 521 1.25 -13.79 -29.95
CA LEU A 521 2.05 -14.40 -28.88
C LEU A 521 1.33 -14.25 -27.54
N HIS A 522 1.04 -15.38 -26.90
CA HIS A 522 0.64 -15.46 -25.51
C HIS A 522 1.89 -15.54 -24.62
N VAL A 523 2.07 -14.57 -23.73
CA VAL A 523 3.13 -14.59 -22.70
C VAL A 523 2.48 -14.94 -21.37
N ILE A 524 2.66 -16.18 -20.94
CA ILE A 524 2.06 -16.70 -19.70
C ILE A 524 3.08 -16.49 -18.59
N THR A 525 2.80 -15.55 -17.69
CA THR A 525 3.69 -15.19 -16.58
C THR A 525 3.24 -15.87 -15.30
N VAL A 526 4.12 -16.66 -14.68
CA VAL A 526 3.85 -17.43 -13.46
C VAL A 526 4.87 -17.10 -12.38
N LYS A 527 4.41 -16.70 -11.18
CA LYS A 527 5.32 -16.49 -10.04
C LYS A 527 5.76 -17.84 -9.48
N ALA A 528 7.06 -18.09 -9.47
CA ALA A 528 7.67 -19.39 -9.14
C ALA A 528 8.56 -19.28 -7.89
N GLY A 529 7.90 -19.09 -6.73
CA GLY A 529 8.57 -18.82 -5.47
C GLY A 529 9.26 -17.45 -5.48
N ARG A 530 10.60 -17.42 -5.37
CA ARG A 530 11.39 -16.19 -5.52
C ARG A 530 11.42 -15.67 -6.96
N GLY A 531 11.61 -16.56 -7.93
CA GLY A 531 11.73 -16.22 -9.35
C GLY A 531 10.39 -16.07 -10.06
N THR A 532 10.46 -15.95 -11.38
CA THR A 532 9.31 -15.88 -12.29
C THR A 532 9.60 -16.79 -13.49
N VAL A 533 8.59 -17.51 -13.98
CA VAL A 533 8.68 -18.24 -15.25
C VAL A 533 7.75 -17.59 -16.25
N GLN A 534 8.28 -17.22 -17.42
CA GLN A 534 7.47 -16.78 -18.56
C GLN A 534 7.46 -17.88 -19.62
N VAL A 535 6.29 -18.22 -20.14
CA VAL A 535 6.15 -19.16 -21.27
C VAL A 535 5.73 -18.39 -22.51
N LEU A 536 6.49 -18.53 -23.59
CA LEU A 536 6.20 -17.92 -24.88
C LEU A 536 5.46 -18.93 -25.76
N HIS A 537 4.16 -18.74 -25.93
CA HIS A 537 3.29 -19.58 -26.76
C HIS A 537 2.76 -18.77 -27.95
N TRP A 538 3.21 -19.10 -29.17
CA TRP A 538 2.67 -18.49 -30.38
C TRP A 538 1.44 -19.25 -30.86
N GLU A 539 0.38 -18.54 -31.24
CA GLU A 539 -0.81 -19.15 -31.84
C GLU A 539 -0.48 -19.83 -33.18
N LYS A 540 0.46 -19.25 -33.91
CA LYS A 540 1.11 -19.84 -35.09
C LYS A 540 2.62 -19.69 -34.93
N LYS A 541 3.33 -20.82 -34.78
CA LYS A 541 4.79 -20.81 -34.58
C LYS A 541 5.50 -19.99 -35.69
N PRO A 542 6.34 -18.99 -35.33
CA PRO A 542 7.12 -18.24 -36.31
C PRO A 542 8.20 -19.11 -36.95
N ALA A 543 8.72 -18.67 -38.11
CA ALA A 543 9.79 -19.33 -38.84
C ALA A 543 11.19 -19.22 -38.18
N SER A 544 11.27 -18.73 -36.95
CA SER A 544 12.50 -18.65 -36.15
C SER A 544 12.85 -19.99 -35.49
N ASP A 545 14.12 -20.16 -35.13
CA ASP A 545 14.62 -21.32 -34.38
C ASP A 545 14.12 -21.39 -32.92
N ILE A 546 13.38 -20.39 -32.43
CA ILE A 546 12.84 -20.37 -31.07
C ILE A 546 11.83 -21.52 -30.90
N PRO A 547 11.91 -22.33 -29.81
CA PRO A 547 10.93 -23.37 -29.53
C PRO A 547 9.51 -22.82 -29.35
N GLN A 548 8.52 -23.57 -29.82
CA GLN A 548 7.13 -23.37 -29.40
C GLN A 548 7.04 -23.68 -27.90
N ASP A 549 6.30 -22.88 -27.15
CA ASP A 549 6.11 -23.02 -25.69
C ASP A 549 7.42 -22.89 -24.89
N GLN A 550 8.39 -22.10 -25.38
CA GLN A 550 9.67 -21.86 -24.70
C GLN A 550 9.43 -21.38 -23.26
N ARG A 551 10.10 -22.01 -22.28
CA ARG A 551 10.00 -21.63 -20.87
C ARG A 551 11.25 -20.85 -20.45
N ARG A 552 11.04 -19.60 -20.02
CA ARG A 552 12.09 -18.68 -19.57
C ARG A 552 12.06 -18.61 -18.05
N TYR A 553 13.04 -19.21 -17.40
CA TYR A 553 13.21 -19.17 -15.95
C TYR A 553 14.04 -17.94 -15.59
N GLY A 554 13.39 -16.93 -15.02
CA GLY A 554 14.00 -15.67 -14.60
C GLY A 554 14.43 -15.69 -13.14
N PHE A 555 15.70 -15.34 -12.92
CA PHE A 555 16.28 -15.06 -11.61
C PHE A 555 16.43 -13.56 -11.41
N THR A 556 16.32 -13.13 -10.16
CA THR A 556 16.25 -11.71 -9.79
C THR A 556 17.23 -11.34 -8.69
N ASP A 557 17.55 -10.06 -8.59
CA ASP A 557 18.24 -9.49 -7.42
C ASP A 557 17.27 -9.22 -6.25
N HIS A 558 17.77 -8.55 -5.22
CA HIS A 558 17.02 -8.15 -4.02
C HIS A 558 15.94 -7.08 -4.28
N LEU A 559 16.06 -6.31 -5.36
CA LEU A 559 15.04 -5.36 -5.83
C LEU A 559 14.01 -6.03 -6.74
N ASN A 560 14.11 -7.35 -6.97
CA ASN A 560 13.34 -8.11 -7.95
C ASN A 560 13.66 -7.75 -9.41
N SER A 561 14.78 -7.09 -9.70
CA SER A 561 15.25 -6.83 -11.06
C SER A 561 15.65 -8.12 -11.76
N SER A 562 15.21 -8.32 -13.01
CA SER A 562 15.49 -9.54 -13.80
C SER A 562 16.94 -9.58 -14.29
N THR A 563 17.81 -10.30 -13.59
CA THR A 563 19.25 -10.37 -13.89
C THR A 563 19.55 -11.41 -14.96
N VAL A 564 19.07 -12.64 -14.79
CA VAL A 564 19.42 -13.80 -15.63
C VAL A 564 18.15 -14.55 -16.05
N GLU A 565 18.05 -14.87 -17.35
CA GLU A 565 17.04 -15.77 -17.90
C GLU A 565 17.72 -17.02 -18.49
N VAL A 566 17.18 -18.20 -18.18
CA VAL A 566 17.60 -19.49 -18.77
C VAL A 566 16.41 -20.29 -19.32
N ASP A 567 16.67 -21.23 -20.22
CA ASP A 567 15.64 -22.09 -20.82
C ASP A 567 15.32 -23.36 -20.00
N GLU A 568 14.50 -24.26 -20.56
CA GLU A 568 14.21 -25.58 -20.00
C GLU A 568 15.43 -26.52 -19.82
N ASP A 569 16.54 -26.28 -20.52
CA ASP A 569 17.82 -27.00 -20.35
C ASP A 569 18.78 -26.27 -19.38
N ALA A 570 18.31 -25.21 -18.72
CA ALA A 570 19.10 -24.28 -17.89
C ALA A 570 20.24 -23.55 -18.64
N LYS A 571 20.15 -23.44 -19.97
CA LYS A 571 21.11 -22.68 -20.80
C LYS A 571 20.76 -21.19 -20.80
N LEU A 572 21.77 -20.34 -20.77
CA LEU A 572 21.61 -18.88 -20.76
C LEU A 572 20.84 -18.38 -22.00
N ILE A 573 19.71 -17.71 -21.77
CA ILE A 573 19.00 -16.93 -22.79
C ILE A 573 19.52 -15.50 -22.78
N SER A 574 19.41 -14.81 -21.62
CA SER A 574 19.83 -13.42 -21.45
C SER A 574 20.43 -13.15 -20.07
N TRP A 575 21.36 -12.18 -20.02
CA TRP A 575 21.95 -11.63 -18.80
C TRP A 575 21.91 -10.11 -18.92
N GLU A 576 21.43 -9.43 -17.88
CA GLU A 576 21.31 -7.98 -17.81
C GLU A 576 21.83 -7.45 -16.47
N SER A 577 22.48 -6.29 -16.50
CA SER A 577 22.90 -5.55 -15.30
C SER A 577 22.52 -4.08 -15.41
N TYR A 578 22.27 -3.45 -14.27
CA TYR A 578 21.68 -2.13 -14.17
C TYR A 578 22.63 -1.14 -13.46
N TYR A 579 22.58 0.12 -13.89
CA TYR A 579 22.98 1.25 -13.05
C TYR A 579 22.02 1.36 -11.85
N PRO A 580 22.41 1.99 -10.73
CA PRO A 580 21.59 2.02 -9.51
C PRO A 580 20.16 2.53 -9.73
N TYR A 581 19.96 3.48 -10.66
CA TYR A 581 18.66 4.06 -11.00
C TYR A 581 17.94 3.35 -12.16
N GLY A 582 18.27 2.09 -12.46
CA GLY A 582 17.49 1.21 -13.36
C GLY A 582 17.76 1.31 -14.86
N GLY A 583 18.65 2.21 -15.29
CA GLY A 583 19.15 2.18 -16.67
C GLY A 583 20.04 0.94 -16.88
N THR A 584 19.83 0.19 -17.96
CA THR A 584 20.66 -0.99 -18.27
C THR A 584 22.10 -0.58 -18.58
N CYS A 585 23.08 -1.10 -17.83
CA CYS A 585 24.51 -0.82 -18.07
C CYS A 585 25.17 -1.85 -18.99
N TRP A 586 24.65 -3.08 -19.04
CA TRP A 586 25.11 -4.17 -19.91
C TRP A 586 23.98 -5.16 -20.17
N TRP A 587 23.95 -5.73 -21.37
CA TRP A 587 22.95 -6.73 -21.79
C TRP A 587 23.55 -7.69 -22.83
N ALA A 588 23.50 -8.99 -22.53
CA ALA A 588 24.10 -10.06 -23.33
C ALA A 588 23.21 -11.31 -23.33
N GLY A 589 23.53 -12.29 -24.18
CA GLY A 589 22.82 -13.56 -24.23
C GLY A 589 23.20 -14.38 -25.46
N ARG A 590 22.54 -15.51 -25.70
CA ARG A 590 22.87 -16.37 -26.85
C ARG A 590 22.33 -15.85 -28.19
N ASN A 591 21.19 -15.17 -28.19
CA ASN A 591 20.50 -14.75 -29.40
C ASN A 591 19.72 -13.43 -29.17
N LYS A 592 19.91 -12.46 -30.07
CA LYS A 592 19.28 -11.12 -29.96
C LYS A 592 17.76 -11.15 -30.16
N LEU A 593 17.25 -11.97 -31.06
CA LEU A 593 15.81 -12.13 -31.29
C LEU A 593 15.15 -12.74 -30.06
N GLU A 594 15.71 -13.83 -29.54
CA GLU A 594 15.24 -14.49 -28.31
C GLU A 594 15.31 -13.57 -27.07
N ALA A 595 16.33 -12.73 -26.98
CA ALA A 595 16.42 -11.73 -25.91
C ALA A 595 15.41 -10.58 -26.08
N SER A 596 14.97 -10.27 -27.31
CA SER A 596 14.05 -9.15 -27.57
C SER A 596 12.66 -9.35 -26.96
N TYR A 597 12.24 -10.60 -26.69
CA TYR A 597 11.02 -10.92 -25.96
C TYR A 597 11.08 -10.60 -24.45
N LYS A 598 12.25 -10.25 -23.88
CA LYS A 598 12.38 -9.83 -22.47
C LYS A 598 11.86 -8.40 -22.25
N THR A 599 10.73 -8.27 -21.58
CA THR A 599 10.11 -6.98 -21.23
C THR A 599 10.21 -6.60 -19.76
N ILE A 600 10.10 -7.57 -18.85
CA ILE A 600 10.30 -7.38 -17.41
C ILE A 600 11.79 -7.25 -17.09
N ARG A 601 12.19 -6.12 -16.49
CA ARG A 601 13.61 -5.76 -16.30
C ARG A 601 13.87 -5.24 -14.88
N TYR A 602 14.26 -3.97 -14.71
CA TYR A 602 14.56 -3.37 -13.41
C TYR A 602 13.34 -3.37 -12.47
N SER A 603 13.57 -3.64 -11.18
CA SER A 603 12.53 -3.74 -10.13
C SER A 603 11.37 -4.72 -10.42
N GLY A 604 11.53 -5.62 -11.40
CA GLY A 604 10.46 -6.49 -11.88
C GLY A 604 9.37 -5.78 -12.67
N GLN A 605 9.63 -4.57 -13.17
CA GLN A 605 8.69 -3.76 -13.93
C GLN A 605 8.89 -3.89 -15.45
N GLU A 606 7.84 -3.64 -16.23
CA GLU A 606 7.93 -3.62 -17.69
C GLU A 606 8.64 -2.36 -18.18
N ARG A 607 9.62 -2.55 -19.07
CA ARG A 607 10.26 -1.46 -19.82
C ARG A 607 9.62 -1.32 -21.21
N ASP A 608 8.98 -0.19 -21.45
CA ASP A 608 8.30 0.11 -22.71
C ASP A 608 9.27 0.51 -23.84
N ALA A 609 8.77 0.59 -25.09
CA ALA A 609 9.60 0.95 -26.24
C ALA A 609 10.09 2.41 -26.19
N THR A 610 9.34 3.26 -25.48
CA THR A 610 9.71 4.64 -25.10
C THR A 610 10.91 4.71 -24.16
N GLY A 611 11.30 3.59 -23.55
CA GLY A 611 12.35 3.48 -22.53
C GLY A 611 11.86 3.68 -21.10
N LEU A 612 10.64 4.18 -20.92
CA LEU A 612 10.01 4.32 -19.61
C LEU A 612 9.80 2.96 -18.95
N TYR A 613 9.79 2.94 -17.62
CA TYR A 613 9.27 1.81 -16.85
C TYR A 613 7.86 2.10 -16.36
N CYS A 614 6.92 1.21 -16.62
CA CYS A 614 5.57 1.28 -16.06
C CYS A 614 5.55 0.57 -14.70
N TYR A 615 5.28 1.31 -13.62
CA TYR A 615 5.17 0.78 -12.26
C TYR A 615 3.71 0.54 -11.82
N GLY A 616 2.73 0.78 -12.71
CA GLY A 616 1.31 0.82 -12.36
C GLY A 616 0.80 2.26 -12.38
N PHE A 617 0.82 2.95 -11.23
CA PHE A 617 0.25 4.30 -11.10
C PHE A 617 1.13 5.42 -11.69
N ARG A 618 2.44 5.17 -11.86
CA ARG A 618 3.38 6.13 -12.46
C ARG A 618 4.31 5.47 -13.48
N TYR A 619 4.83 6.30 -14.38
CA TYR A 619 5.92 5.96 -15.28
C TYR A 619 7.23 6.56 -14.76
N TYR A 620 8.29 5.76 -14.77
CA TYR A 620 9.61 6.13 -14.28
C TYR A 620 10.60 6.38 -15.44
N ILE A 621 11.44 7.40 -15.31
CA ILE A 621 12.44 7.79 -16.31
C ILE A 621 13.85 7.39 -15.83
N PRO A 622 14.40 6.22 -16.21
CA PRO A 622 15.66 5.73 -15.66
C PRO A 622 16.90 6.57 -16.01
N TRP A 623 16.86 7.38 -17.09
CA TRP A 623 17.93 8.32 -17.43
C TRP A 623 17.80 9.66 -16.68
N CYS A 624 16.58 10.21 -16.51
CA CYS A 624 16.36 11.41 -15.69
C CYS A 624 16.32 11.14 -14.17
N GLN A 625 16.29 9.86 -13.77
CA GLN A 625 16.45 9.37 -12.39
C GLN A 625 15.34 9.89 -11.45
N ARG A 626 14.12 10.01 -11.98
CA ARG A 626 12.91 10.54 -11.32
C ARG A 626 11.61 10.06 -12.00
N TRP A 627 10.48 10.29 -11.33
CA TRP A 627 9.14 10.02 -11.88
C TRP A 627 8.75 11.00 -12.99
N LEU A 628 7.88 10.55 -13.89
CA LEU A 628 7.36 11.34 -15.02
C LEU A 628 6.24 12.31 -14.62
N SER A 629 5.50 11.98 -13.56
CA SER A 629 4.42 12.76 -12.96
C SER A 629 4.57 12.82 -11.43
N ALA A 630 3.91 13.78 -10.81
CA ALA A 630 3.82 13.86 -9.36
C ALA A 630 3.12 12.64 -8.75
N ASP A 631 3.49 12.27 -7.54
CA ASP A 631 2.90 11.18 -6.77
C ASP A 631 1.38 11.33 -6.56
N PRO A 632 0.55 10.40 -7.06
CA PRO A 632 -0.89 10.42 -6.82
C PRO A 632 -1.28 10.04 -5.39
N ALA A 633 -0.38 9.45 -4.58
CA ALA A 633 -0.55 9.31 -3.13
C ALA A 633 -0.23 10.60 -2.35
N GLY A 634 0.13 11.68 -3.05
CA GLY A 634 0.50 12.96 -2.45
C GLY A 634 1.70 12.82 -1.52
N THR A 635 1.69 13.52 -0.38
CA THR A 635 2.85 13.58 0.52
C THR A 635 3.06 12.32 1.39
N SER A 636 2.51 11.18 1.00
CA SER A 636 2.58 9.92 1.77
C SER A 636 4.01 9.37 1.83
N ASP A 637 4.73 9.43 0.70
CA ASP A 637 6.16 9.09 0.60
C ASP A 637 7.09 10.30 0.81
N GLY A 638 6.58 11.39 1.41
CA GLY A 638 7.35 12.61 1.69
C GLY A 638 6.96 13.82 0.82
N LEU A 639 7.68 14.93 1.00
CA LEU A 639 7.29 16.24 0.43
C LEU A 639 7.79 16.51 -1.00
N ASN A 640 8.51 15.57 -1.61
CA ASN A 640 9.04 15.68 -2.97
C ASN A 640 8.35 14.62 -3.85
N LEU A 641 7.36 15.06 -4.64
CA LEU A 641 6.48 14.13 -5.34
C LEU A 641 7.11 13.49 -6.60
N TYR A 642 8.38 13.79 -6.91
CA TYR A 642 9.13 13.22 -8.04
C TYR A 642 10.34 12.38 -7.61
N ALA A 643 10.64 12.30 -6.31
CA ALA A 643 11.78 11.56 -5.80
C ALA A 643 11.63 10.05 -6.04
N MET A 644 12.69 9.41 -6.55
CA MET A 644 12.73 7.95 -6.70
C MET A 644 13.29 7.32 -5.42
N VAL A 645 12.42 6.67 -4.63
CA VAL A 645 12.72 5.92 -3.40
C VAL A 645 13.72 6.62 -2.46
N HIS A 646 13.40 7.87 -2.09
CA HIS A 646 14.21 8.74 -1.23
C HIS A 646 15.68 8.96 -1.67
N GLY A 647 16.03 8.63 -2.91
CA GLY A 647 17.41 8.65 -3.39
C GLY A 647 18.25 7.44 -3.00
N ASN A 648 17.65 6.34 -2.54
CA ASN A 648 18.33 5.07 -2.24
C ASN A 648 17.85 3.89 -3.13
N PRO A 649 18.00 3.98 -4.47
CA PRO A 649 17.50 2.95 -5.38
C PRO A 649 18.33 1.65 -5.34
N ALA A 650 19.42 1.62 -4.57
CA ALA A 650 20.20 0.40 -4.34
C ALA A 650 19.66 -0.44 -3.17
N GLY A 651 18.96 0.17 -2.20
CA GLY A 651 18.39 -0.55 -1.04
C GLY A 651 16.86 -0.66 -1.03
N HIS A 652 16.17 0.28 -1.68
CA HIS A 652 14.73 0.46 -1.61
C HIS A 652 14.08 0.19 -2.98
N VAL A 653 12.83 -0.27 -3.00
CA VAL A 653 12.05 -0.52 -4.22
C VAL A 653 10.65 0.09 -4.09
N ASP A 654 10.14 0.74 -5.13
CA ASP A 654 8.72 1.08 -5.23
C ASP A 654 8.02 -0.03 -6.04
N ILE A 655 6.92 -0.56 -5.52
CA ILE A 655 6.21 -1.70 -6.11
C ILE A 655 5.12 -1.22 -7.10
N ALA A 656 4.53 -0.05 -6.86
CA ALA A 656 3.31 0.42 -7.52
C ALA A 656 3.44 1.81 -8.16
N GLY A 657 4.55 2.51 -7.93
CA GLY A 657 4.72 3.91 -8.24
C GLY A 657 4.02 4.81 -7.22
N LEU A 658 4.06 4.48 -5.92
CA LEU A 658 3.37 5.22 -4.84
C LEU A 658 4.18 5.39 -3.53
N ILE A 659 4.85 4.34 -3.04
CA ILE A 659 5.55 4.30 -1.73
C ILE A 659 6.67 3.26 -1.83
N ASP A 660 7.79 3.48 -1.11
CA ASP A 660 8.88 2.51 -1.05
C ASP A 660 8.68 1.33 -0.07
N ASP A 661 9.39 0.22 -0.32
CA ASP A 661 9.43 -0.99 0.52
C ASP A 661 10.88 -1.37 0.87
N HIS A 662 11.10 -1.75 2.14
CA HIS A 662 12.41 -2.11 2.70
C HIS A 662 12.62 -3.63 2.70
N THR A 663 13.51 -4.09 1.82
CA THR A 663 13.51 -5.43 1.20
C THR A 663 13.74 -6.69 2.07
N VAL A 664 13.90 -6.60 3.40
CA VAL A 664 14.11 -7.83 4.22
C VAL A 664 13.32 -7.91 5.53
N GLN A 665 13.21 -6.81 6.27
CA GLN A 665 12.29 -6.73 7.40
C GLN A 665 10.83 -6.93 6.93
N SER A 666 10.56 -6.58 5.66
CA SER A 666 9.26 -6.61 4.99
C SER A 666 8.53 -7.95 5.02
N ARG A 667 9.18 -9.13 4.99
CA ARG A 667 8.43 -10.40 4.96
C ARG A 667 7.75 -10.71 6.30
N ASN A 668 8.50 -10.64 7.40
CA ASN A 668 7.96 -10.77 8.76
C ASN A 668 6.98 -9.64 9.11
N LEU A 669 7.31 -8.40 8.72
CA LEU A 669 6.43 -7.24 8.89
C LEU A 669 5.13 -7.42 8.13
N ARG A 670 5.18 -7.84 6.86
CA ARG A 670 4.00 -8.13 6.03
C ARG A 670 3.18 -9.26 6.63
N ASP A 671 3.77 -10.40 6.97
CA ASP A 671 3.03 -11.54 7.49
C ASP A 671 2.39 -11.23 8.86
N ALA A 672 3.09 -10.53 9.74
CA ALA A 672 2.53 -10.07 11.03
C ALA A 672 1.45 -8.99 10.86
N SER A 673 1.64 -8.06 9.92
CA SER A 673 0.70 -6.94 9.69
C SER A 673 -0.54 -7.40 8.94
N SER A 674 -0.42 -8.30 7.97
CA SER A 674 -1.54 -9.00 7.32
C SER A 674 -2.28 -9.93 8.29
N SER A 675 -1.57 -10.58 9.21
CA SER A 675 -2.22 -11.34 10.29
C SER A 675 -3.01 -10.43 11.24
N ALA A 676 -2.45 -9.27 11.60
CA ALA A 676 -3.14 -8.27 12.41
C ALA A 676 -4.35 -7.67 11.69
N PHE A 677 -4.21 -7.38 10.39
CA PHE A 677 -5.29 -6.98 9.51
C PHE A 677 -6.46 -7.96 9.61
N MET A 678 -6.20 -9.27 9.41
CA MET A 678 -7.26 -10.28 9.47
C MET A 678 -7.92 -10.36 10.85
N ARG A 679 -7.15 -10.29 11.95
CA ARG A 679 -7.69 -10.32 13.32
C ARG A 679 -8.65 -9.16 13.58
N ASP A 680 -8.28 -7.95 13.17
CA ASP A 680 -9.03 -6.73 13.48
C ASP A 680 -10.18 -6.48 12.49
N PHE A 681 -9.98 -6.82 11.22
CA PHE A 681 -11.01 -6.87 10.18
C PHE A 681 -12.17 -7.81 10.55
N VAL A 682 -11.89 -9.10 10.80
CA VAL A 682 -12.94 -10.08 11.14
C VAL A 682 -13.67 -9.68 12.42
N SER A 683 -12.94 -9.24 13.43
CA SER A 683 -13.53 -8.83 14.71
C SER A 683 -14.44 -7.59 14.58
N ARG A 684 -14.07 -6.63 13.73
CA ARG A 684 -14.88 -5.44 13.47
C ARG A 684 -16.09 -5.72 12.56
N GLY A 685 -15.97 -6.69 11.64
CA GLY A 685 -17.07 -7.18 10.80
C GLY A 685 -18.16 -7.87 11.61
N LEU A 686 -17.79 -8.87 12.42
CA LEU A 686 -18.72 -9.56 13.33
C LEU A 686 -19.39 -8.59 14.31
N SER A 687 -18.64 -7.61 14.82
CA SER A 687 -19.14 -6.52 15.67
C SER A 687 -20.24 -5.69 14.98
N GLY A 688 -20.03 -5.30 13.71
CA GLY A 688 -21.01 -4.54 12.93
C GLY A 688 -22.28 -5.34 12.65
N LEU A 689 -22.15 -6.62 12.28
CA LEU A 689 -23.30 -7.52 12.04
C LEU A 689 -24.17 -7.67 13.28
N VAL A 690 -23.57 -7.94 14.46
CA VAL A 690 -24.32 -8.08 15.72
C VAL A 690 -24.94 -6.76 16.18
N GLN A 691 -24.25 -5.64 15.99
CA GLN A 691 -24.81 -4.31 16.27
C GLN A 691 -26.08 -4.05 15.43
N MET A 692 -26.00 -4.27 14.12
CA MET A 692 -27.13 -4.06 13.20
C MET A 692 -28.29 -5.04 13.45
N SER A 693 -28.01 -6.32 13.69
CA SER A 693 -29.08 -7.29 13.99
C SER A 693 -29.77 -7.00 15.32
N THR A 694 -29.03 -6.51 16.32
CA THR A 694 -29.60 -6.10 17.62
C THR A 694 -30.51 -4.89 17.46
N ILE A 695 -30.07 -3.86 16.72
CA ILE A 695 -30.90 -2.67 16.43
C ILE A 695 -32.16 -3.06 15.64
N ALA A 696 -32.01 -3.86 14.58
CA ALA A 696 -33.13 -4.33 13.78
C ALA A 696 -34.15 -5.13 14.61
N ALA A 697 -33.68 -6.03 15.48
CA ALA A 697 -34.57 -6.79 16.36
C ALA A 697 -35.32 -5.89 17.36
N LEU A 698 -34.63 -4.95 18.02
CA LEU A 698 -35.28 -4.04 18.97
C LEU A 698 -36.27 -3.07 18.32
N ASN A 699 -36.04 -2.68 17.06
CA ASN A 699 -36.99 -1.88 16.27
C ASN A 699 -38.29 -2.65 15.91
N THR A 700 -38.36 -3.97 16.13
CA THR A 700 -39.61 -4.75 15.94
C THR A 700 -40.51 -4.80 17.18
N LEU A 701 -40.07 -4.25 18.31
CA LEU A 701 -40.86 -4.23 19.54
C LEU A 701 -42.07 -3.29 19.42
N PRO A 702 -43.24 -3.64 19.98
CA PRO A 702 -44.39 -2.74 19.98
C PRO A 702 -44.06 -1.48 20.80
N PRO A 703 -44.28 -0.27 20.26
CA PRO A 703 -44.06 0.95 21.01
C PRO A 703 -45.02 1.03 22.20
N SER A 704 -44.47 1.20 23.39
CA SER A 704 -45.24 1.44 24.61
C SER A 704 -44.35 2.09 25.66
N ARG A 705 -44.96 2.73 26.67
CA ARG A 705 -44.24 3.33 27.81
C ARG A 705 -43.41 2.26 28.56
N ALA A 706 -43.94 1.04 28.70
CA ALA A 706 -43.23 -0.09 29.27
C ALA A 706 -42.04 -0.55 28.41
N THR A 707 -42.20 -0.61 27.09
CA THR A 707 -41.13 -0.94 26.14
C THR A 707 -39.98 0.07 26.23
N ASN A 708 -40.28 1.37 26.23
CA ASN A 708 -39.29 2.43 26.31
C ASN A 708 -38.57 2.46 27.66
N ALA A 709 -39.29 2.26 28.77
CA ALA A 709 -38.67 2.13 30.10
C ALA A 709 -37.72 0.93 30.17
N ALA A 710 -38.11 -0.22 29.60
CA ALA A 710 -37.26 -1.41 29.55
C ALA A 710 -36.00 -1.19 28.69
N LEU A 711 -36.13 -0.54 27.53
CA LEU A 711 -34.99 -0.18 26.66
C LEU A 711 -34.03 0.78 27.37
N ALA A 712 -34.52 1.87 27.96
CA ALA A 712 -33.69 2.84 28.68
C ALA A 712 -32.97 2.22 29.88
N THR A 713 -33.67 1.39 30.66
CA THR A 713 -33.09 0.64 31.78
C THR A 713 -32.01 -0.34 31.32
N THR A 714 -32.23 -1.04 30.20
CA THR A 714 -31.25 -2.01 29.65
C THR A 714 -29.98 -1.31 29.18
N ALA A 715 -30.09 -0.18 28.47
CA ALA A 715 -28.94 0.63 28.08
C ALA A 715 -28.15 1.12 29.30
N GLY A 716 -28.84 1.69 30.30
CA GLY A 716 -28.24 2.19 31.54
C GLY A 716 -27.55 1.11 32.37
N LEU A 717 -28.08 -0.11 32.43
CA LEU A 717 -27.46 -1.25 33.12
C LEU A 717 -26.15 -1.69 32.44
N LEU A 718 -26.15 -1.89 31.12
CA LEU A 718 -24.97 -2.32 30.36
C LEU A 718 -23.79 -1.35 30.53
N GLU A 719 -24.08 -0.05 30.46
CA GLU A 719 -23.12 1.02 30.62
C GLU A 719 -22.66 1.21 32.07
N GLY A 720 -23.59 1.21 33.03
CA GLY A 720 -23.30 1.35 34.46
C GLY A 720 -22.39 0.23 34.98
N ILE A 721 -22.65 -1.01 34.59
CA ILE A 721 -21.77 -2.16 34.89
C ILE A 721 -20.37 -1.95 34.30
N SER A 722 -20.30 -1.51 33.04
CA SER A 722 -19.03 -1.29 32.34
C SER A 722 -18.17 -0.19 33.00
N VAL A 723 -18.78 0.96 33.31
CA VAL A 723 -18.15 2.08 34.03
C VAL A 723 -17.68 1.61 35.42
N GLY A 724 -18.48 0.81 36.12
CA GLY A 724 -18.13 0.27 37.43
C GLY A 724 -16.91 -0.66 37.41
N ILE A 725 -16.78 -1.49 36.36
CA ILE A 725 -15.63 -2.39 36.15
C ILE A 725 -14.34 -1.59 35.89
N VAL A 726 -14.40 -0.59 34.99
CA VAL A 726 -13.24 0.26 34.67
C VAL A 726 -12.85 1.13 35.87
N GLY A 727 -13.80 1.87 36.45
CA GLY A 727 -13.58 2.77 37.58
C GLY A 727 -13.11 2.03 38.84
N GLY A 728 -13.67 0.86 39.12
CA GLY A 728 -13.21 -0.02 40.21
C GLY A 728 -11.75 -0.46 40.02
N GLY A 729 -11.32 -0.73 38.78
CA GLY A 729 -9.92 -1.03 38.45
C GLY A 729 -8.95 0.14 38.67
N LEU A 730 -9.37 1.38 38.43
CA LEU A 730 -8.57 2.57 38.75
C LEU A 730 -8.48 2.80 40.27
N ALA A 731 -9.61 2.73 40.97
CA ALA A 731 -9.68 2.93 42.42
C ALA A 731 -9.02 1.78 43.22
N ALA A 732 -8.80 0.62 42.61
CA ALA A 732 -8.09 -0.51 43.20
C ALA A 732 -6.68 -0.16 43.72
N ARG A 733 -6.00 0.83 43.11
CA ARG A 733 -4.70 1.34 43.62
C ARG A 733 -4.78 2.00 45.00
N PHE A 734 -5.97 2.39 45.46
CA PHE A 734 -6.17 3.19 46.67
C PHE A 734 -7.00 2.49 47.75
N HIS A 735 -7.90 1.55 47.41
CA HIS A 735 -8.71 0.87 48.43
C HIS A 735 -9.14 -0.56 48.06
N ARG A 736 -9.13 -1.48 49.03
CA ARG A 736 -9.40 -2.93 48.83
C ARG A 736 -10.84 -3.25 48.38
N ASN A 737 -11.80 -2.40 48.72
CA ASN A 737 -13.22 -2.58 48.39
C ASN A 737 -13.67 -1.80 47.13
N ALA A 738 -12.71 -1.25 46.36
CA ALA A 738 -12.97 -0.35 45.24
C ALA A 738 -13.89 -0.93 44.16
N MET A 739 -13.86 -2.24 43.90
CA MET A 739 -14.70 -2.85 42.87
C MET A 739 -16.20 -2.90 43.26
N VAL A 740 -16.51 -3.13 44.54
CA VAL A 740 -17.90 -3.12 45.03
C VAL A 740 -18.47 -1.70 45.01
N LEU A 741 -17.67 -0.72 45.45
CA LEU A 741 -18.04 0.70 45.37
C LEU A 741 -18.15 1.19 43.92
N GLY A 742 -17.28 0.73 43.02
CA GLY A 742 -17.33 1.02 41.59
C GLY A 742 -18.57 0.43 40.92
N ALA A 743 -18.91 -0.83 41.19
CA ALA A 743 -20.12 -1.47 40.66
C ALA A 743 -21.41 -0.83 41.19
N ILE A 744 -21.47 -0.51 42.49
CA ILE A 744 -22.62 0.22 43.08
C ILE A 744 -22.71 1.63 42.48
N GLY A 745 -21.60 2.37 42.39
CA GLY A 745 -21.57 3.71 41.79
C GLY A 745 -21.97 3.70 40.32
N GLY A 746 -21.49 2.74 39.53
CA GLY A 746 -21.86 2.57 38.13
C GLY A 746 -23.34 2.26 37.94
N LEU A 747 -23.92 1.37 38.75
CA LEU A 747 -25.36 1.09 38.75
C LEU A 747 -26.19 2.32 39.16
N MET A 748 -25.75 3.07 40.18
CA MET A 748 -26.40 4.32 40.61
C MET A 748 -26.30 5.44 39.56
N ILE A 749 -25.26 5.48 38.73
CA ILE A 749 -25.12 6.46 37.65
C ILE A 749 -25.92 6.03 36.40
N GLY A 750 -25.99 4.74 36.09
CA GLY A 750 -26.66 4.23 34.88
C GLY A 750 -28.19 4.09 35.00
N VAL A 751 -28.70 3.70 36.17
CA VAL A 751 -30.12 3.36 36.35
C VAL A 751 -30.97 4.55 36.82
N LEU A 752 -30.42 5.40 37.71
CA LEU A 752 -31.18 6.49 38.32
C LEU A 752 -31.70 7.53 37.29
N PRO A 753 -30.92 7.97 36.28
CA PRO A 753 -31.42 8.91 35.27
C PRO A 753 -32.53 8.32 34.39
N ALA A 754 -32.43 7.03 34.02
CA ALA A 754 -33.42 6.34 33.19
C ALA A 754 -34.75 6.08 33.93
N ALA A 755 -34.71 5.97 35.27
CA ALA A 755 -35.90 5.88 36.10
C ALA A 755 -36.53 7.26 36.44
N LEU A 756 -35.76 8.35 36.30
CA LEU A 756 -36.18 9.72 36.63
C LEU A 756 -36.59 10.55 35.40
N SER A 757 -36.23 10.14 34.18
CA SER A 757 -36.63 10.81 32.93
C SER A 757 -38.08 10.49 32.51
N HIS A 758 -38.99 10.37 33.47
CA HIS A 758 -40.40 10.07 33.21
C HIS A 758 -41.16 11.38 32.97
N ASP A 759 -41.12 11.87 31.74
CA ASP A 759 -41.89 13.06 31.34
C ASP A 759 -43.40 12.73 31.35
N SER A 760 -44.22 13.68 31.81
CA SER A 760 -45.56 13.39 32.38
C SER A 760 -46.76 13.95 31.61
N ASP A 761 -46.54 14.56 30.45
CA ASP A 761 -47.47 15.56 29.90
C ASP A 761 -48.32 15.14 28.67
N SER A 762 -48.47 13.84 28.39
CA SER A 762 -49.51 13.36 27.46
C SER A 762 -50.31 12.17 27.99
N THR A 763 -51.63 12.17 27.71
CA THR A 763 -52.59 11.13 28.11
C THR A 763 -53.02 10.22 26.97
N ASP A 764 -52.43 10.36 25.78
CA ASP A 764 -52.73 9.53 24.62
C ASP A 764 -51.63 8.48 24.41
N GLU A 765 -52.01 7.23 24.14
CA GLU A 765 -51.06 6.15 23.81
C GLU A 765 -50.81 6.04 22.30
N SER A 766 -51.60 6.73 21.45
CA SER A 766 -51.48 6.64 20.00
C SER A 766 -50.28 7.38 19.39
N GLU A 767 -49.57 8.20 20.17
CA GLU A 767 -48.40 8.99 19.73
C GLU A 767 -47.05 8.50 20.32
N VAL A 768 -46.99 7.32 20.96
CA VAL A 768 -45.74 6.83 21.57
C VAL A 768 -44.81 6.22 20.51
N GLU A 769 -43.64 6.82 20.28
CA GLU A 769 -42.56 6.25 19.45
C GLU A 769 -41.55 5.42 20.26
N LEU A 770 -40.72 4.59 19.60
CA LEU A 770 -39.65 3.82 20.25
C LEU A 770 -38.45 4.71 20.62
N ASN A 771 -37.83 4.45 21.78
CA ASN A 771 -36.62 5.16 22.22
C ASN A 771 -35.39 4.72 21.41
N GLN A 772 -35.21 5.33 20.23
CA GLN A 772 -34.13 5.00 19.30
C GLN A 772 -32.73 5.21 19.89
N THR A 773 -32.57 6.17 20.81
CA THR A 773 -31.33 6.42 21.54
C THR A 773 -30.93 5.23 22.41
N ALA A 774 -31.89 4.64 23.14
CA ALA A 774 -31.65 3.45 23.95
C ALA A 774 -31.36 2.22 23.07
N ILE A 775 -32.09 2.05 21.97
CA ILE A 775 -31.86 0.95 21.01
C ILE A 775 -30.45 1.01 20.42
N ASN A 776 -30.01 2.19 19.97
CA ASN A 776 -28.68 2.38 19.38
C ASN A 776 -27.56 2.15 20.41
N ARG A 777 -27.76 2.52 21.69
CA ARG A 777 -26.82 2.24 22.79
C ARG A 777 -26.71 0.75 23.11
N ILE A 778 -27.83 0.02 23.15
CA ILE A 778 -27.82 -1.45 23.34
C ILE A 778 -27.11 -2.14 22.16
N GLY A 779 -27.40 -1.73 20.93
CA GLY A 779 -26.73 -2.24 19.73
C GLY A 779 -25.22 -2.00 19.74
N ALA A 780 -24.78 -0.80 20.12
CA ALA A 780 -23.36 -0.46 20.25
C ALA A 780 -22.66 -1.31 21.34
N ALA A 781 -23.33 -1.56 22.47
CA ALA A 781 -22.80 -2.41 23.53
C ALA A 781 -22.69 -3.88 23.09
N ALA A 782 -23.70 -4.43 22.40
CA ALA A 782 -23.65 -5.77 21.83
C ALA A 782 -22.50 -5.91 20.81
N GLY A 783 -22.36 -4.94 19.91
CA GLY A 783 -21.24 -4.88 18.97
C GLY A 783 -19.87 -4.82 19.66
N ALA A 784 -19.73 -4.03 20.72
CA ALA A 784 -18.49 -3.91 21.50
C ALA A 784 -18.09 -5.22 22.21
N ILE A 785 -19.06 -5.95 22.77
CA ILE A 785 -18.86 -7.27 23.39
C ILE A 785 -18.41 -8.29 22.33
N THR A 786 -19.12 -8.38 21.21
CA THR A 786 -18.77 -9.27 20.09
C THR A 786 -17.39 -9.00 19.54
N ARG A 787 -16.99 -7.72 19.45
CA ARG A 787 -15.65 -7.32 19.00
C ARG A 787 -14.55 -7.85 19.91
N GLU A 788 -14.70 -7.68 21.23
CA GLU A 788 -13.71 -8.15 22.20
C GLU A 788 -13.62 -9.68 22.21
N ILE A 789 -14.75 -10.37 22.22
CA ILE A 789 -14.80 -11.84 22.16
C ILE A 789 -14.06 -12.34 20.90
N SER A 790 -14.32 -11.71 19.75
CA SER A 790 -13.67 -12.06 18.47
C SER A 790 -12.16 -11.83 18.50
N GLN A 791 -11.70 -10.69 19.04
CA GLN A 791 -10.26 -10.43 19.19
C GLN A 791 -9.59 -11.41 20.18
N GLN A 792 -10.25 -11.80 21.26
CA GLN A 792 -9.72 -12.78 22.22
C GLN A 792 -9.71 -14.21 21.65
N ILE A 793 -10.67 -14.56 20.78
CA ILE A 793 -10.69 -15.80 19.98
C ILE A 793 -9.51 -15.83 18.99
N LEU A 794 -9.29 -14.71 18.30
CA LEU A 794 -8.32 -14.59 17.21
C LEU A 794 -6.92 -14.15 17.66
N ARG A 795 -6.68 -13.85 18.95
CA ARG A 795 -5.40 -13.30 19.46
C ARG A 795 -4.14 -14.11 19.12
N GLY A 796 -4.28 -15.41 18.85
CA GLY A 796 -3.19 -16.29 18.43
C GLY A 796 -3.06 -16.49 16.92
N HIS A 797 -4.05 -16.06 16.13
CA HIS A 797 -4.15 -16.29 14.69
C HIS A 797 -3.11 -15.47 13.93
N GLY A 798 -2.18 -16.16 13.25
CA GLY A 798 -1.13 -15.56 12.44
C GLY A 798 -0.07 -14.80 13.25
N ALA A 799 0.96 -14.32 12.55
CA ALA A 799 2.11 -13.67 13.16
C ALA A 799 1.78 -12.32 13.83
N ASN A 800 2.67 -11.83 14.70
CA ASN A 800 2.49 -10.57 15.42
C ASN A 800 3.83 -9.99 15.92
N PHE A 801 3.84 -8.69 16.24
CA PHE A 801 4.90 -8.03 16.99
C PHE A 801 4.35 -7.55 18.35
N PRO A 802 4.37 -8.39 19.40
CA PRO A 802 4.00 -7.98 20.75
C PRO A 802 4.99 -6.95 21.35
N TRP A 803 4.47 -6.04 22.17
CA TRP A 803 5.27 -5.03 22.90
C TRP A 803 6.18 -5.61 23.99
N GLY A 804 6.02 -6.88 24.39
CA GLY A 804 6.84 -7.52 25.43
C GLY A 804 6.99 -6.66 26.69
N ASN A 805 8.25 -6.43 27.09
CA ASN A 805 8.63 -5.63 28.27
C ASN A 805 8.90 -4.13 27.97
N VAL A 806 8.67 -3.65 26.74
CA VAL A 806 8.94 -2.25 26.35
C VAL A 806 8.22 -1.29 27.29
N SER A 807 8.94 -0.31 27.86
CA SER A 807 8.37 0.62 28.84
C SER A 807 7.33 1.56 28.20
N LEU A 808 6.29 1.94 28.96
CA LEU A 808 5.18 2.71 28.41
C LEU A 808 5.63 4.04 27.78
N GLY A 809 6.59 4.75 28.39
CA GLY A 809 7.16 5.98 27.84
C GLY A 809 7.80 5.80 26.46
N ASN A 810 8.46 4.67 26.23
CA ASN A 810 9.07 4.34 24.94
C ASN A 810 8.03 3.95 23.87
N ARG A 811 6.85 3.45 24.26
CA ARG A 811 5.75 3.16 23.32
C ARG A 811 5.05 4.42 22.80
N MET A 812 5.06 5.52 23.57
CA MET A 812 4.26 6.73 23.26
C MET A 812 4.53 7.34 21.88
N PRO A 813 5.79 7.52 21.41
CA PRO A 813 6.05 8.07 20.08
C PRO A 813 5.43 7.23 18.95
N THR A 814 5.45 5.90 19.10
CA THR A 814 4.82 4.98 18.15
C THR A 814 3.29 5.11 18.20
N PHE A 815 2.69 5.20 19.39
CA PHE A 815 1.24 5.44 19.52
C PHE A 815 0.80 6.78 18.91
N TYR A 816 1.59 7.85 19.06
CA TYR A 816 1.30 9.12 18.39
C TYR A 816 1.41 9.02 16.85
N ARG A 817 2.38 8.25 16.34
CA ARG A 817 2.47 7.94 14.89
C ARG A 817 1.27 7.14 14.39
N THR A 818 0.82 6.13 15.14
CA THR A 818 -0.41 5.39 14.82
C THR A 818 -1.62 6.32 14.85
N GLY A 819 -1.71 7.23 15.83
CA GLY A 819 -2.78 8.24 15.92
C GLY A 819 -2.78 9.25 14.78
N SER A 820 -1.61 9.71 14.32
CA SER A 820 -1.51 10.58 13.13
C SER A 820 -1.84 9.84 11.84
N VAL A 821 -1.44 8.57 11.71
CA VAL A 821 -1.88 7.75 10.57
C VAL A 821 -3.38 7.48 10.65
N TYR A 822 -3.96 7.20 11.82
CA TYR A 822 -5.41 7.06 11.99
C TYR A 822 -6.18 8.35 11.62
N ALA A 823 -5.62 9.52 11.91
CA ALA A 823 -6.18 10.79 11.44
C ALA A 823 -6.06 10.95 9.91
N VAL A 824 -4.95 10.54 9.30
CA VAL A 824 -4.76 10.53 7.83
C VAL A 824 -5.64 9.49 7.16
N THR A 825 -5.76 8.26 7.68
CA THR A 825 -6.61 7.19 7.15
C THR A 825 -8.09 7.53 7.31
N ASN A 826 -8.51 8.23 8.36
CA ASN A 826 -9.88 8.76 8.44
C ASN A 826 -10.08 10.00 7.56
N ALA A 827 -9.07 10.84 7.35
CA ALA A 827 -9.13 11.93 6.36
C ALA A 827 -9.16 11.39 4.92
N LEU A 828 -8.48 10.27 4.63
CA LEU A 828 -8.53 9.54 3.37
C LEU A 828 -9.81 8.70 3.25
N ASN A 829 -10.38 8.18 4.34
CA ASN A 829 -11.71 7.56 4.31
C ASN A 829 -12.79 8.64 4.04
N GLY A 830 -12.64 9.82 4.63
CA GLY A 830 -13.44 11.00 4.33
C GLY A 830 -13.23 11.52 2.89
N ALA A 831 -12.00 11.55 2.37
CA ALA A 831 -11.69 12.09 1.04
C ALA A 831 -11.78 11.08 -0.11
N PHE A 832 -11.68 9.77 0.16
CA PHE A 832 -11.57 8.69 -0.83
C PHE A 832 -12.35 7.40 -0.50
N GLY A 833 -12.73 7.14 0.77
CA GLY A 833 -13.56 5.99 1.22
C GLY A 833 -15.03 6.06 0.79
N ARG A 834 -15.20 6.67 -0.37
CA ARG A 834 -16.26 7.59 -0.67
C ARG A 834 -16.76 7.37 -2.09
N TYR A 835 -15.79 7.20 -2.99
CA TYR A 835 -15.88 6.52 -4.29
C TYR A 835 -16.01 5.00 -4.15
N VAL A 836 -16.21 4.50 -2.92
CA VAL A 836 -16.26 3.08 -2.57
C VAL A 836 -17.74 2.65 -2.42
N PRO A 837 -18.18 1.59 -3.13
CA PRO A 837 -19.51 0.99 -2.99
C PRO A 837 -19.90 0.66 -1.56
N GLU A 838 -21.18 0.77 -1.19
CA GLU A 838 -21.68 0.37 0.14
C GLU A 838 -21.58 -1.14 0.43
N SER A 839 -21.58 -1.96 -0.62
CA SER A 839 -21.15 -3.37 -0.56
C SER A 839 -19.69 -3.54 -0.13
N ILE A 840 -18.90 -2.45 -0.12
CA ILE A 840 -17.55 -2.34 0.43
C ILE A 840 -17.52 -1.36 1.63
N ARG A 841 -18.44 -0.39 1.78
CA ARG A 841 -18.55 0.53 2.95
C ARG A 841 -18.95 -0.18 4.23
N SER A 842 -19.80 -1.20 4.14
CA SER A 842 -20.04 -2.18 5.21
C SER A 842 -18.75 -2.90 5.64
N TRP A 843 -17.80 -3.07 4.72
CA TRP A 843 -16.43 -3.49 5.02
C TRP A 843 -15.46 -2.35 5.31
N LEU A 844 -15.75 -1.06 5.05
CA LEU A 844 -14.78 0.03 5.32
C LEU A 844 -14.50 0.18 6.80
N GLY A 845 -15.49 0.02 7.69
CA GLY A 845 -15.23 -0.08 9.13
C GLY A 845 -14.23 -1.21 9.45
N PRO A 846 -14.50 -2.45 9.03
CA PRO A 846 -13.56 -3.57 9.08
C PRO A 846 -12.20 -3.35 8.40
N LEU A 847 -12.14 -2.72 7.23
CA LEU A 847 -10.92 -2.48 6.44
C LEU A 847 -10.06 -1.39 7.08
N VAL A 848 -10.67 -0.32 7.60
CA VAL A 848 -9.97 0.71 8.39
C VAL A 848 -9.41 0.11 9.66
N GLU A 849 -10.18 -0.73 10.36
CA GLU A 849 -9.71 -1.41 11.59
C GLU A 849 -8.65 -2.49 11.30
N GLY A 850 -8.77 -3.22 10.19
CA GLY A 850 -7.73 -4.12 9.69
C GLY A 850 -6.48 -3.35 9.28
N THR A 851 -6.64 -2.18 8.64
CA THR A 851 -5.52 -1.30 8.29
C THR A 851 -4.86 -0.69 9.53
N ASP A 852 -5.61 -0.40 10.59
CA ASP A 852 -5.05 -0.02 11.90
C ASP A 852 -4.31 -1.20 12.57
N GLY A 853 -4.86 -2.41 12.50
CA GLY A 853 -4.18 -3.64 12.91
C GLY A 853 -2.86 -3.84 12.15
N PHE A 854 -2.88 -3.63 10.82
CA PHE A 854 -1.73 -3.68 9.92
C PHE A 854 -0.69 -2.62 10.30
N VAL A 855 -1.04 -1.33 10.20
CA VAL A 855 -0.16 -0.19 10.47
C VAL A 855 0.36 -0.21 11.90
N GLY A 856 -0.50 -0.52 12.88
CA GLY A 856 -0.11 -0.66 14.27
C GLY A 856 0.87 -1.83 14.51
N THR A 857 0.81 -2.90 13.72
CA THR A 857 1.77 -4.01 13.78
C THR A 857 3.04 -3.72 12.99
N TRP A 858 2.94 -3.01 11.87
CA TRP A 858 4.06 -2.54 11.07
C TRP A 858 4.92 -1.53 11.86
N LEU A 859 4.28 -0.53 12.46
CA LEU A 859 4.91 0.44 13.36
C LEU A 859 5.49 -0.23 14.62
N ARG A 860 4.89 -1.32 15.11
CA ARG A 860 5.46 -2.14 16.19
C ARG A 860 6.71 -2.89 15.72
N GLY A 861 6.66 -3.62 14.61
CA GLY A 861 7.81 -4.41 14.13
C GLY A 861 9.01 -3.57 13.64
N ASN A 862 8.77 -2.29 13.38
CA ASN A 862 9.82 -1.28 13.15
C ASN A 862 10.37 -0.66 14.45
N HIS A 863 9.86 -1.02 15.64
CA HIS A 863 10.38 -0.57 16.93
C HIS A 863 11.47 -1.54 17.44
N PRO A 864 12.68 -1.04 17.78
CA PRO A 864 13.88 -1.86 17.97
C PRO A 864 13.85 -2.80 19.20
N GLU A 865 12.94 -2.57 20.15
CA GLU A 865 12.77 -3.42 21.33
C GLU A 865 11.62 -4.44 21.21
N THR A 866 10.93 -4.54 20.06
CA THR A 866 9.89 -5.55 19.85
C THR A 866 10.45 -6.82 19.21
N THR A 867 9.83 -7.97 19.48
CA THR A 867 10.23 -9.26 18.93
C THR A 867 9.11 -9.86 18.09
N TYR A 868 9.47 -10.46 16.97
CA TYR A 868 8.52 -11.19 16.12
C TYR A 868 8.02 -12.45 16.85
N ALA A 869 6.72 -12.69 16.76
CA ALA A 869 6.06 -13.89 17.24
C ALA A 869 5.28 -14.56 16.09
N THR A 870 5.60 -15.82 15.80
CA THR A 870 5.06 -16.60 14.65
C THR A 870 3.57 -16.90 14.70
N GLY A 871 2.89 -16.59 15.82
CA GLY A 871 1.51 -17.00 16.06
C GLY A 871 1.36 -18.50 16.33
N THR A 872 0.11 -18.94 16.54
CA THR A 872 -0.26 -20.36 16.70
C THR A 872 -1.63 -20.63 16.08
N SER A 873 -1.78 -21.73 15.36
CA SER A 873 -3.01 -22.02 14.60
C SER A 873 -4.32 -22.32 15.37
N PRO A 874 -4.40 -22.59 16.70
CA PRO A 874 -5.70 -22.79 17.34
C PRO A 874 -6.35 -21.47 17.75
N ILE A 875 -7.64 -21.36 17.40
CA ILE A 875 -8.60 -20.46 18.05
C ILE A 875 -8.45 -20.55 19.57
N GLN A 876 -8.34 -19.39 20.21
CA GLN A 876 -8.09 -19.28 21.64
C GLN A 876 -9.40 -19.28 22.42
N ARG A 877 -9.46 -20.00 23.54
CA ARG A 877 -10.58 -19.84 24.49
C ARG A 877 -10.45 -18.47 25.16
N PRO A 878 -11.44 -17.56 25.06
CA PRO A 878 -11.34 -16.24 25.69
C PRO A 878 -11.23 -16.37 27.21
N PRO A 879 -10.19 -15.78 27.85
CA PRO A 879 -10.12 -15.72 29.31
C PRO A 879 -11.23 -14.77 29.79
N PHE A 880 -12.19 -15.32 30.52
CA PHE A 880 -13.43 -14.64 30.92
C PHE A 880 -13.19 -13.23 31.49
N PHE A 881 -12.21 -13.08 32.38
CA PHE A 881 -11.92 -11.81 33.04
C PHE A 881 -11.32 -10.74 32.12
N ASP A 882 -10.31 -11.06 31.30
CA ASP A 882 -9.76 -10.06 30.35
C ASP A 882 -10.79 -9.70 29.27
N THR A 883 -11.60 -10.68 28.84
CA THR A 883 -12.68 -10.48 27.85
C THR A 883 -13.79 -9.58 28.41
N ALA A 884 -14.22 -9.81 29.65
CA ALA A 884 -15.20 -8.98 30.32
C ALA A 884 -14.67 -7.55 30.56
N PHE A 885 -13.40 -7.41 30.97
CA PHE A 885 -12.78 -6.11 31.16
C PHE A 885 -12.59 -5.36 29.83
N GLY A 886 -12.13 -6.02 28.77
CA GLY A 886 -11.97 -5.43 27.44
C GLY A 886 -13.30 -4.96 26.83
N ALA A 887 -14.35 -5.76 26.95
CA ALA A 887 -15.70 -5.40 26.52
C ALA A 887 -16.23 -4.20 27.31
N SER A 888 -16.08 -4.21 28.64
CA SER A 888 -16.45 -3.09 29.51
C SER A 888 -15.68 -1.81 29.13
N GLY A 889 -14.37 -1.92 28.91
CA GLY A 889 -13.53 -0.82 28.45
C GLY A 889 -14.02 -0.21 27.14
N ARG A 890 -14.45 -1.03 26.17
CA ARG A 890 -15.05 -0.56 24.90
C ARG A 890 -16.40 0.13 25.11
N ILE A 891 -17.29 -0.42 25.93
CA ILE A 891 -18.60 0.18 26.25
C ILE A 891 -18.42 1.53 26.96
N THR A 892 -17.64 1.58 28.04
CA THR A 892 -17.31 2.83 28.77
C THR A 892 -16.68 3.88 27.86
N SER A 893 -15.91 3.45 26.87
CA SER A 893 -15.33 4.36 25.88
C SER A 893 -16.37 4.92 24.92
N GLY A 894 -17.31 4.11 24.44
CA GLY A 894 -18.43 4.57 23.62
C GLY A 894 -19.31 5.56 24.38
N LEU A 895 -19.57 5.29 25.67
CA LEU A 895 -20.29 6.20 26.56
C LEU A 895 -19.56 7.53 26.76
N PHE A 896 -18.23 7.52 26.95
CA PHE A 896 -17.46 8.76 27.07
C PHE A 896 -17.59 9.63 25.82
N ILE A 897 -17.50 9.02 24.63
CA ILE A 897 -17.66 9.71 23.33
C ILE A 897 -19.09 10.27 23.19
N TYR A 898 -20.10 9.46 23.53
CA TYR A 898 -21.50 9.88 23.52
C TYR A 898 -21.77 11.05 24.48
N GLY A 899 -21.33 10.94 25.74
CA GLY A 899 -21.52 11.96 26.77
C GLY A 899 -20.75 13.26 26.49
N VAL A 900 -19.57 13.18 25.88
CA VAL A 900 -18.87 14.35 25.31
C VAL A 900 -19.73 15.02 24.25
N GLY A 901 -20.30 14.25 23.31
CA GLY A 901 -21.21 14.77 22.29
C GLY A 901 -22.44 15.45 22.90
N THR A 902 -23.12 14.80 23.84
CA THR A 902 -24.30 15.37 24.53
C THR A 902 -23.95 16.62 25.34
N ALA A 903 -22.79 16.66 26.01
CA ALA A 903 -22.37 17.81 26.79
C ALA A 903 -21.99 19.02 25.92
N VAL A 904 -21.28 18.78 24.81
CA VAL A 904 -20.97 19.82 23.81
C VAL A 904 -22.26 20.32 23.15
N GLU A 905 -23.20 19.43 22.86
CA GLU A 905 -24.49 19.76 22.27
C GLU A 905 -25.39 20.57 23.21
N ALA A 906 -25.49 20.19 24.49
CA ALA A 906 -26.21 20.93 25.52
C ALA A 906 -25.55 22.29 25.85
N ALA A 907 -24.21 22.35 25.86
CA ALA A 907 -23.49 23.62 25.96
C ALA A 907 -23.80 24.52 24.75
N THR A 908 -23.78 23.98 23.53
CA THR A 908 -24.12 24.73 22.32
C THR A 908 -25.56 25.24 22.36
N ALA A 909 -26.53 24.41 22.74
CA ALA A 909 -27.94 24.81 22.89
C ALA A 909 -28.14 25.88 23.98
N SER A 910 -27.43 25.82 25.11
CA SER A 910 -27.52 26.85 26.15
C SER A 910 -26.85 28.18 25.77
N ILE A 911 -25.85 28.14 24.88
CA ILE A 911 -25.20 29.33 24.31
C ILE A 911 -26.08 29.99 23.23
N THR A 912 -26.82 29.22 22.42
CA THR A 912 -27.62 29.76 21.32
C THR A 912 -29.12 29.92 21.62
N GLY A 913 -29.64 29.32 22.68
CA GLY A 913 -31.07 29.36 23.04
C GLY A 913 -32.00 28.62 22.07
N LEU A 914 -31.47 27.67 21.28
CA LEU A 914 -32.17 27.00 20.17
C LEU A 914 -31.80 25.50 20.12
N GLY A 915 -32.75 24.65 19.71
CA GLY A 915 -32.52 23.21 19.54
C GLY A 915 -31.68 22.87 18.30
N ALA A 916 -31.09 21.66 18.26
CA ALA A 916 -30.18 21.24 17.18
C ALA A 916 -30.79 21.38 15.76
N SER A 917 -32.08 21.10 15.61
CA SER A 917 -32.83 21.22 14.35
C SER A 917 -33.23 22.66 13.97
N GLU A 918 -33.08 23.63 14.89
CA GLU A 918 -33.47 25.03 14.72
C GLU A 918 -32.26 25.97 14.56
N ARG A 919 -31.05 25.45 14.80
CA ARG A 919 -29.78 26.16 14.63
C ARG A 919 -29.29 26.04 13.19
N GLY A 920 -28.77 27.13 12.64
CA GLY A 920 -28.12 27.12 11.33
C GLY A 920 -26.85 26.25 11.30
N ASP A 921 -26.58 25.65 10.15
CA ASP A 921 -25.62 24.55 9.95
C ASP A 921 -24.22 24.80 10.54
N SER A 922 -23.72 26.04 10.44
CA SER A 922 -22.43 26.45 11.00
C SER A 922 -22.28 26.17 12.50
N VAL A 923 -23.36 26.32 13.28
CA VAL A 923 -23.35 26.08 14.73
C VAL A 923 -23.34 24.59 15.04
N ASN A 924 -24.16 23.81 14.33
CA ASN A 924 -24.20 22.35 14.42
C ASN A 924 -22.83 21.74 14.03
N MET A 925 -22.18 22.30 13.01
CA MET A 925 -20.86 21.88 12.56
C MET A 925 -19.75 22.15 13.58
N ILE A 926 -19.84 23.26 14.34
CA ILE A 926 -18.91 23.57 15.45
C ILE A 926 -19.12 22.60 16.63
N SER A 927 -20.38 22.31 17.00
CA SER A 927 -20.73 21.30 18.02
C SER A 927 -20.11 19.93 17.69
N GLY A 928 -20.23 19.48 16.43
CA GLY A 928 -19.61 18.25 15.95
C GLY A 928 -18.08 18.26 16.00
N ALA A 929 -17.43 19.36 15.60
CA ALA A 929 -15.97 19.49 15.60
C ALA A 929 -15.36 19.46 17.01
N VAL A 930 -15.99 20.16 17.97
CA VAL A 930 -15.57 20.15 19.38
C VAL A 930 -15.75 18.76 19.99
N THR A 931 -16.86 18.08 19.68
CA THR A 931 -17.10 16.66 20.06
C THR A 931 -15.99 15.74 19.54
N GLY A 932 -15.56 15.91 18.28
CA GLY A 932 -14.47 15.16 17.67
C GLY A 932 -13.12 15.41 18.36
N ALA A 933 -12.80 16.67 18.69
CA ALA A 933 -11.54 17.03 19.35
C ALA A 933 -11.40 16.42 20.76
N PHE A 934 -12.46 16.45 21.57
CA PHE A 934 -12.49 15.77 22.87
C PHE A 934 -12.42 14.24 22.74
N THR A 935 -12.99 13.68 21.67
CA THR A 935 -12.91 12.24 21.34
C THR A 935 -11.50 11.80 20.94
N ALA A 936 -10.70 12.69 20.35
CA ALA A 936 -9.34 12.42 19.86
C ALA A 936 -8.28 12.24 20.97
N LEU A 937 -8.60 12.46 22.25
CA LEU A 937 -7.68 12.27 23.41
C LEU A 937 -7.36 10.79 23.74
N SER A 938 -7.47 9.90 22.76
CA SER A 938 -7.41 8.44 22.87
C SER A 938 -6.11 7.87 23.48
N GLY A 939 -4.97 8.57 23.32
CA GLY A 939 -3.70 8.18 23.93
C GLY A 939 -3.72 8.16 25.46
N HIS A 940 -4.41 9.11 26.10
CA HIS A 940 -4.59 9.13 27.56
C HIS A 940 -5.56 8.04 28.04
N ARG A 941 -6.55 7.71 27.22
CA ARG A 941 -7.52 6.63 27.47
C ARG A 941 -6.86 5.24 27.49
N ALA A 942 -5.85 4.99 26.65
CA ALA A 942 -5.08 3.74 26.70
C ALA A 942 -4.34 3.58 28.05
N LEU A 943 -3.67 4.63 28.51
CA LEU A 943 -3.01 4.69 29.83
C LEU A 943 -3.99 4.46 30.99
N ILE A 944 -5.19 5.06 30.93
CA ILE A 944 -6.25 4.89 31.93
C ILE A 944 -6.73 3.43 31.96
N MET A 945 -6.95 2.81 30.80
CA MET A 945 -7.42 1.43 30.70
C MET A 945 -6.34 0.40 31.10
N GLU A 946 -5.07 0.61 30.75
CA GLU A 946 -3.96 -0.24 31.22
C GLU A 946 -3.73 -0.08 32.73
N THR A 947 -3.90 1.12 33.28
CA THR A 947 -3.86 1.36 34.73
C THR A 947 -5.00 0.64 35.45
N ALA A 948 -6.22 0.73 34.92
CA ALA A 948 -7.39 0.04 35.45
C ALA A 948 -7.25 -1.49 35.39
N LEU A 949 -6.77 -2.04 34.26
CA LEU A 949 -6.53 -3.46 34.07
C LEU A 949 -5.46 -4.00 35.04
N ASN A 950 -4.39 -3.25 35.26
CA ASN A 950 -3.34 -3.62 36.20
C ASN A 950 -3.82 -3.58 37.66
N GLY A 951 -4.67 -2.61 38.02
CA GLY A 951 -5.35 -2.60 39.32
C GLY A 951 -6.30 -3.80 39.50
N TYR A 952 -7.07 -4.13 38.46
CA TYR A 952 -7.97 -5.29 38.41
C TYR A 952 -7.22 -6.62 38.57
N ARG A 953 -6.11 -6.81 37.83
CA ARG A 953 -5.26 -8.00 37.89
C ARG A 953 -4.53 -8.13 39.23
N GLY A 954 -4.01 -7.02 39.78
CA GLY A 954 -3.29 -7.01 41.06
C GLY A 954 -4.13 -7.39 42.27
N MET A 955 -5.47 -7.37 42.16
CA MET A 955 -6.40 -7.76 43.23
C MET A 955 -6.84 -9.22 43.21
N ASN A 956 -6.61 -9.97 42.12
CA ASN A 956 -7.26 -11.27 41.92
C ASN A 956 -6.31 -12.49 41.79
N PRO A 957 -5.41 -12.75 42.74
CA PRO A 957 -4.65 -14.01 42.78
C PRO A 957 -5.48 -15.22 43.26
N GLN A 958 -6.76 -15.05 43.66
CA GLN A 958 -7.55 -16.12 44.30
C GLN A 958 -8.59 -16.81 43.40
N VAL A 959 -8.83 -16.34 42.17
CA VAL A 959 -9.75 -17.01 41.22
C VAL A 959 -9.01 -17.82 40.14
N ALA A 960 -7.72 -17.59 39.93
CA ALA A 960 -6.89 -18.42 39.04
C ALA A 960 -6.83 -19.90 39.48
N ASP A 961 -6.90 -20.16 40.79
CA ASP A 961 -6.76 -21.50 41.38
C ASP A 961 -8.08 -22.32 41.45
N ARG A 962 -9.18 -21.88 40.83
CA ARG A 962 -10.51 -22.53 40.97
C ARG A 962 -11.26 -22.85 39.68
N ILE A 963 -10.59 -22.97 38.53
CA ILE A 963 -11.20 -23.45 37.27
C ILE A 963 -10.50 -24.71 36.75
N SER A 964 -11.01 -25.87 37.19
CA SER A 964 -10.78 -27.30 36.82
C SER A 964 -9.36 -27.83 36.49
N PRO A 965 -8.92 -28.98 37.06
CA PRO A 965 -7.55 -29.49 36.87
C PRO A 965 -7.22 -30.18 35.52
N ASP A 966 -8.15 -30.31 34.58
CA ASP A 966 -8.08 -31.33 33.49
C ASP A 966 -7.26 -30.95 32.24
N VAL A 967 -6.39 -29.94 32.30
CA VAL A 967 -5.60 -29.48 31.12
C VAL A 967 -4.10 -29.31 31.43
N GLN A 968 -3.49 -30.27 32.14
CA GLN A 968 -2.03 -30.39 32.25
C GLN A 968 -1.53 -31.83 32.05
N SER A 969 -1.43 -32.27 30.78
CA SER A 969 -0.81 -33.56 30.43
C SER A 969 -0.16 -33.58 29.03
N ALA A 970 0.71 -32.60 28.74
CA ALA A 970 1.69 -32.71 27.64
C ALA A 970 2.96 -31.92 27.97
N VAL A 971 3.92 -32.57 28.64
CA VAL A 971 5.22 -32.00 29.03
C VAL A 971 6.33 -32.90 28.46
N PRO A 972 7.42 -32.29 27.95
CA PRO A 972 8.74 -32.58 28.51
C PRO A 972 9.51 -31.26 28.73
N ARG A 973 9.68 -30.78 29.98
CA ARG A 973 10.80 -31.16 30.86
C ARG A 973 12.14 -31.26 30.12
N SER A 974 12.76 -30.12 29.84
CA SER A 974 14.21 -30.03 29.69
C SER A 974 14.87 -29.83 31.07
N SER A 975 16.12 -30.24 31.20
CA SER A 975 16.79 -30.52 32.47
C SER A 975 17.56 -29.35 33.06
N SER A 976 17.67 -29.36 34.39
CA SER A 976 18.47 -28.43 35.18
C SER A 976 19.99 -28.62 35.03
N SER A 977 20.72 -27.54 34.80
CA SER A 977 22.14 -27.38 35.17
C SER A 977 22.36 -25.98 35.76
N ARG A 978 22.36 -25.87 37.09
CA ARG A 978 23.55 -25.68 37.95
C ARG A 978 24.28 -24.33 37.79
N PHE A 979 24.05 -23.49 38.80
CA PHE A 979 24.89 -22.34 39.16
C PHE A 979 26.38 -22.67 39.22
N VAL A 980 27.22 -21.79 38.66
CA VAL A 980 28.57 -21.53 39.16
C VAL A 980 28.79 -20.01 39.19
N VAL A 981 28.96 -19.46 40.40
CA VAL A 981 29.31 -18.05 40.62
C VAL A 981 30.67 -17.98 41.32
N ARG A 982 31.62 -17.26 40.72
CA ARG A 982 32.83 -16.73 41.38
C ARG A 982 33.07 -15.32 40.82
N ARG A 983 32.84 -14.26 41.60
CA ARG A 983 33.68 -13.67 42.68
C ARG A 983 34.91 -12.90 42.17
N HIS A 984 34.82 -11.58 42.33
CA HIS A 984 35.85 -10.54 42.58
C HIS A 984 35.05 -9.38 43.25
N SER A 985 35.47 -8.63 44.27
CA SER A 985 36.66 -8.61 45.15
C SER A 985 36.16 -8.22 46.59
N ALA A 986 36.90 -7.79 47.63
CA ALA A 986 38.33 -7.51 47.83
C ALA A 986 38.80 -7.93 49.25
N HIS A 987 39.05 -6.98 50.17
CA HIS A 987 39.51 -7.14 51.55
C HIS A 987 38.83 -6.15 52.51
N VAL A 988 38.89 -6.49 53.81
CA VAL A 988 38.45 -5.76 55.02
C VAL A 988 36.95 -5.79 55.29
#